data_AF-A0A2M4CKY2-F1
#
_entry.id   AF-A0A2M4CKY2-F1
#
_cell.length_a   1.000
_cell.length_b   1.000
_cell.length_c   1.000
_cell.angle_alpha   90.00
_cell.angle_beta   90.00
_cell.angle_gamma   90.00
#
_symmetry.space_group_name_H-M   'P 1'
#
loop_
_entity.id
_entity.type
_entity.pdbx_description
1 polymer ?
#
loop_
_entity_poly.entity_id
_entity_poly.type
_entity_poly.pdbx_seq_one_letter_code
_entity_poly.pdbx_strand_id
1 'polypeptide(L)'
;CGDETLIRGEDSVTYDYLDCCLYTIENLIGPNERLSKEMIPLFAVLLGNDYIERKVLEGFYRSIKSGRTNRKIAQQQRRIKVILKWLQNHTLQSAIRTIVNQIRVANRNQIHRQMLTAMRGYNVEECVSFEFFGFREEQPTIHGTLTDAEVERNIVDCLGEAEEAVEHHSCSSDAASGEEDLNEDSEEDDPDEAEDAATTNDEVDGSNDENADESDEDDEHQGDSEATPGPWRNRYTDHRWPTWFRELYREVRTPRFVADLYHSQLCINSPQMEDISKPDSNTISYPILHLIFALLSSQHPGPMRTSFRYITRKQRKPGVRYQTFEDIQLPDGLHYVPNDPSQNTTFTKHLFRESGVVEWEDLFDRTQHLPANMSLYFLAIIYWAKNCDDVNVAHVQALIVCVLQLQIVDRCLKPRNRDVDLFHKQHKQLLDDRKGRKSNKPAVSTESTAFSRAIYQQLASAVPRSELVQAYGALIRHFSVDEKLHRKNTHIDRSTVHTMAEFQSVCFNLYALNSLLGSPFDSLRMHELYNSLFVYNVYETIKSRTDPCEYVRGTLFRNSAGLFEVFTCMVAFVVRYVPELHERKRGAVRQSKAKSSSSGTSKGAEGGRKGGKKAYPPPANDWQQEEKTSDGDEEFVDVNNKFSQLLLAGV
;
A
#
# COMPACT_ATOMS: atom_id res chain seq x y z
N CYS A 1 1.49 21.52 23.98
CA CYS A 1 1.70 22.10 25.33
C CYS A 1 0.39 22.11 26.11
N GLY A 2 0.13 21.06 26.88
CA GLY A 2 -0.97 20.98 27.85
C GLY A 2 -0.43 20.39 29.14
N ASP A 3 -0.74 21.01 30.26
CA ASP A 3 -0.31 20.64 31.60
C ASP A 3 -1.07 19.38 32.05
N GLU A 4 -0.39 18.25 32.22
CA GLU A 4 -0.97 16.94 32.60
C GLU A 4 -1.57 16.90 34.02
N THR A 5 -1.53 18.01 34.75
CA THR A 5 -1.87 18.03 36.18
C THR A 5 -3.36 18.30 36.47
N LEU A 6 -4.21 18.47 35.46
CA LEU A 6 -5.63 18.75 35.66
C LEU A 6 -6.53 17.71 34.96
N ILE A 7 -7.41 17.11 35.77
CA ILE A 7 -8.54 16.20 35.47
C ILE A 7 -8.23 14.72 35.76
N ARG A 8 -8.24 14.38 37.05
CA ARG A 8 -8.64 13.04 37.53
C ARG A 8 -9.97 13.16 38.28
N GLY A 9 -11.06 13.26 37.54
CA GLY A 9 -12.41 12.96 38.03
C GLY A 9 -12.77 11.52 37.64
N GLU A 10 -13.62 10.85 38.41
CA GLU A 10 -14.00 9.43 38.21
C GLU A 10 -14.73 9.12 36.88
N ASP A 11 -15.02 10.16 36.07
CA ASP A 11 -15.60 10.05 34.71
C ASP A 11 -14.68 10.65 33.62
N SER A 12 -13.35 10.57 33.77
CA SER A 12 -12.44 11.06 32.72
C SER A 12 -12.44 10.11 31.52
N VAL A 13 -13.04 10.52 30.41
CA VAL A 13 -12.90 9.83 29.13
C VAL A 13 -11.55 10.18 28.52
N THR A 14 -10.68 9.19 28.37
CA THR A 14 -9.39 9.30 27.69
C THR A 14 -9.57 9.08 26.19
N TYR A 15 -8.91 9.91 25.37
CA TYR A 15 -8.91 9.79 23.90
C TYR A 15 -7.46 9.78 23.40
N ASP A 16 -7.20 8.96 22.39
CA ASP A 16 -5.96 9.03 21.62
C ASP A 16 -6.08 10.15 20.59
N TYR A 17 -5.03 10.95 20.42
CA TYR A 17 -5.01 12.07 19.48
C TYR A 17 -3.65 12.16 18.79
N LEU A 18 -3.63 12.76 17.60
CA LEU A 18 -2.40 13.14 16.91
C LEU A 18 -2.18 14.64 17.11
N ASP A 19 -1.01 15.02 17.63
CA ASP A 19 -0.63 16.42 17.71
C ASP A 19 -0.53 17.01 16.30
N CYS A 20 -1.32 18.06 16.03
CA CYS A 20 -1.40 18.70 14.72
C CYS A 20 -1.10 20.20 14.83
N CYS A 21 -0.33 20.73 13.87
CA CYS A 21 -0.18 22.17 13.67
C CYS A 21 -1.20 22.66 12.64
N LEU A 22 -1.92 23.74 12.96
CA LEU A 22 -2.85 24.37 12.03
C LEU A 22 -2.15 25.46 11.21
N TYR A 23 -2.17 25.32 9.89
CA TYR A 23 -1.77 26.38 8.96
C TYR A 23 -3.02 27.17 8.53
N THR A 24 -3.01 28.48 8.77
CA THR A 24 -4.10 29.36 8.35
C THR A 24 -3.73 30.11 7.07
N ILE A 25 -4.73 30.42 6.25
CA ILE A 25 -4.53 31.19 5.02
C ILE A 25 -3.94 32.57 5.36
N GLU A 26 -4.35 33.16 6.47
CA GLU A 26 -3.89 34.46 6.95
C GLU A 26 -2.38 34.45 7.23
N ASN A 27 -1.86 33.35 7.80
CA ASN A 27 -0.42 33.16 8.00
C ASN A 27 0.33 32.96 6.67
N LEU A 28 -0.30 32.34 5.67
CA LEU A 28 0.28 32.12 4.34
C LEU A 28 0.41 33.42 3.53
N ILE A 29 -0.62 34.28 3.54
CA ILE A 29 -0.62 35.55 2.78
C ILE A 29 0.06 36.71 3.52
N GLY A 30 0.26 36.56 4.84
CA GLY A 30 0.92 37.53 5.70
C GLY A 30 0.13 38.82 5.93
N PRO A 31 0.60 39.71 6.82
CA PRO A 31 -0.14 40.90 7.27
C PRO A 31 -0.33 41.99 6.21
N ASN A 32 0.24 41.84 5.01
CA ASN A 32 0.24 42.85 3.96
C ASN A 32 -0.62 42.47 2.75
N GLU A 33 -1.47 41.43 2.85
CA GLU A 33 -2.40 40.97 1.80
C GLU A 33 -1.80 40.98 0.38
N ARG A 34 -0.58 40.44 0.24
CA ARG A 34 0.14 40.47 -1.04
C ARG A 34 -0.56 39.68 -2.14
N LEU A 35 -1.50 38.82 -1.75
CA LEU A 35 -2.41 38.07 -2.59
C LEU A 35 -3.73 37.95 -1.80
N SER A 36 -4.87 38.25 -2.42
CA SER A 36 -6.16 38.10 -1.75
C SER A 36 -6.49 36.63 -1.52
N LYS A 37 -7.26 36.33 -0.45
CA LYS A 37 -7.69 34.96 -0.09
C LYS A 37 -8.38 34.24 -1.27
N GLU A 38 -9.19 34.96 -2.03
CA GLU A 38 -9.91 34.45 -3.20
C GLU A 38 -9.01 34.02 -4.37
N MET A 39 -7.76 34.50 -4.42
CA MET A 39 -6.82 34.19 -5.50
C MET A 39 -5.98 32.95 -5.23
N ILE A 40 -5.98 32.42 -4.01
CA ILE A 40 -5.22 31.22 -3.62
C ILE A 40 -5.70 29.97 -4.36
N PRO A 41 -7.03 29.70 -4.46
CA PRO A 41 -7.51 28.59 -5.27
C PRO A 41 -7.11 28.71 -6.75
N LEU A 42 -7.18 29.93 -7.32
CA LEU A 42 -6.76 30.15 -8.71
C LEU A 42 -5.25 29.95 -8.88
N PHE A 43 -4.46 30.38 -7.90
CA PHE A 43 -3.02 30.14 -7.88
C PHE A 43 -2.68 28.64 -7.92
N ALA A 44 -3.37 27.83 -7.13
CA ALA A 44 -3.18 26.37 -7.12
C ALA A 44 -3.51 25.74 -8.48
N VAL A 45 -4.65 26.13 -9.08
CA VAL A 45 -5.06 25.70 -10.43
C VAL A 45 -3.99 26.05 -11.48
N LEU A 46 -3.41 27.26 -11.41
CA LEU A 46 -2.38 27.71 -12.36
C LEU A 46 -1.01 27.04 -12.18
N LEU A 47 -0.72 26.41 -11.05
CA LEU A 47 0.51 25.63 -10.89
C LEU A 47 0.43 24.28 -11.60
N GLY A 48 -0.76 23.82 -11.97
CA GLY A 48 -1.00 22.49 -12.53
C GLY A 48 -1.12 21.40 -11.46
N ASN A 49 -1.31 21.79 -10.20
CA ASN A 49 -1.60 20.86 -9.10
C ASN A 49 -3.03 20.30 -9.20
N ASP A 50 -3.89 20.91 -10.03
CA ASP A 50 -5.33 20.60 -10.09
C ASP A 50 -5.80 20.42 -11.53
N TYR A 51 -6.16 19.18 -11.87
CA TYR A 51 -7.07 18.68 -12.92
C TYR A 51 -7.03 19.31 -14.34
N ILE A 52 -6.18 20.29 -14.62
CA ILE A 52 -6.01 21.01 -15.88
C ILE A 52 -4.53 20.88 -16.25
N GLU A 53 -4.28 20.19 -17.35
CA GLU A 53 -2.93 19.99 -17.87
C GLU A 53 -2.29 21.33 -18.26
N ARG A 54 -1.00 21.48 -17.95
CA ARG A 54 -0.24 22.71 -18.25
C ARG A 54 -0.32 23.11 -19.73
N LYS A 55 -0.31 22.13 -20.64
CA LYS A 55 -0.40 22.35 -22.10
C LYS A 55 -1.67 23.11 -22.49
N VAL A 56 -2.77 22.93 -21.76
CA VAL A 56 -4.05 23.62 -22.01
C VAL A 56 -3.93 25.13 -21.76
N LEU A 57 -3.07 25.54 -20.82
CA LEU A 57 -2.84 26.94 -20.43
C LEU A 57 -1.54 27.50 -21.01
N GLU A 58 -0.91 26.82 -21.98
CA GLU A 58 0.38 27.24 -22.54
C GLU A 58 0.34 28.65 -23.14
N GLY A 59 -0.73 28.99 -23.87
CA GLY A 59 -0.91 30.34 -24.42
C GLY A 59 -0.93 31.43 -23.34
N PHE A 60 -1.51 31.12 -22.17
CA PHE A 60 -1.45 32.01 -21.01
C PHE A 60 -0.04 32.09 -20.42
N TYR A 61 0.65 30.97 -20.23
CA TYR A 61 2.01 31.00 -19.66
C TYR A 61 3.01 31.72 -20.56
N ARG A 62 2.83 31.70 -21.89
CA ARG A 62 3.64 32.52 -22.82
C ARG A 62 3.36 34.02 -22.67
N SER A 63 2.12 34.40 -22.31
CA SER A 63 1.73 35.81 -22.19
C SER A 63 2.24 36.53 -20.93
N ILE A 64 2.69 35.78 -19.91
CA ILE A 64 3.16 36.37 -18.65
C ILE A 64 4.66 36.71 -18.71
N LYS A 65 4.99 37.99 -18.53
CA LYS A 65 6.38 38.47 -18.60
C LYS A 65 7.21 37.91 -17.45
N SER A 66 8.18 37.07 -17.78
CA SER A 66 9.24 36.68 -16.84
C SER A 66 10.33 37.75 -16.84
N GLY A 67 10.54 38.43 -15.71
CA GLY A 67 11.69 39.34 -15.56
C GLY A 67 13.03 38.59 -15.62
N ARG A 68 14.16 39.32 -15.55
CA ARG A 68 15.53 38.76 -15.60
C ARG A 68 15.65 37.45 -14.81
N THR A 69 15.92 36.37 -15.54
CA THR A 69 16.01 34.99 -15.08
C THR A 69 17.32 34.78 -14.34
N ASN A 70 17.24 34.62 -13.02
CA ASN A 70 18.38 34.13 -12.25
C ASN A 70 18.43 32.60 -12.41
N ARG A 71 19.36 32.11 -13.24
CA ARG A 71 19.57 30.67 -13.52
C ARG A 71 19.91 29.84 -12.26
N LYS A 72 20.23 30.48 -11.13
CA LYS A 72 20.46 29.81 -9.83
C LYS A 72 19.19 29.37 -9.09
N ILE A 73 18.01 29.77 -9.56
CA ILE A 73 16.73 29.43 -8.93
C ILE A 73 16.09 28.27 -9.72
N ALA A 74 15.64 27.23 -9.03
CA ALA A 74 14.92 26.10 -9.64
C ALA A 74 13.73 26.59 -10.50
N GLN A 75 13.43 25.89 -11.58
CA GLN A 75 12.40 26.29 -12.55
C GLN A 75 11.01 26.41 -11.90
N GLN A 76 10.64 25.45 -11.04
CA GLN A 76 9.38 25.47 -10.29
C GLN A 76 9.26 26.73 -9.40
N GLN A 77 10.33 27.08 -8.69
CA GLN A 77 10.38 28.28 -7.84
C GLN A 77 10.28 29.58 -8.65
N ARG A 78 10.88 29.62 -9.84
CA ARG A 78 10.71 30.74 -10.78
C ARG A 78 9.26 30.87 -11.23
N ARG A 79 8.63 29.74 -11.60
CA ARG A 79 7.22 29.70 -12.03
C ARG A 79 6.26 30.19 -10.94
N ILE A 80 6.40 29.67 -9.72
CA ILE A 80 5.64 30.12 -8.54
C ILE A 80 5.73 31.64 -8.40
N LYS A 81 6.95 32.18 -8.46
CA LYS A 81 7.19 33.62 -8.32
C LYS A 81 6.54 34.45 -9.43
N VAL A 82 6.60 34.01 -10.69
CA VAL A 82 6.01 34.72 -11.83
C VAL A 82 4.49 34.75 -11.73
N ILE A 83 3.86 33.59 -11.45
CA ILE A 83 2.40 33.49 -11.31
C ILE A 83 1.93 34.33 -10.12
N LEU A 84 2.59 34.23 -8.96
CA LEU A 84 2.23 35.04 -7.79
C LEU A 84 2.29 36.52 -8.11
N LYS A 85 3.38 37.01 -8.71
CA LYS A 85 3.53 38.42 -9.10
C LYS A 85 2.46 38.88 -10.10
N TRP A 86 2.08 38.02 -11.03
CA TRP A 86 1.03 38.34 -12.00
C TRP A 86 -0.33 38.45 -11.31
N LEU A 87 -0.67 37.50 -10.43
CA LEU A 87 -1.92 37.48 -9.67
C LEU A 87 -2.09 38.69 -8.74
N GLN A 88 -1.02 39.25 -8.18
CA GLN A 88 -1.12 40.44 -7.30
C GLN A 88 -1.73 41.67 -7.99
N ASN A 89 -1.65 41.74 -9.32
CA ASN A 89 -2.13 42.87 -10.11
C ASN A 89 -3.53 42.64 -10.70
N HIS A 90 -4.20 41.55 -10.35
CA HIS A 90 -5.50 41.19 -10.90
C HIS A 90 -6.54 40.99 -9.79
N THR A 91 -7.81 41.17 -10.16
CA THR A 91 -8.94 40.63 -9.40
C THR A 91 -9.20 39.20 -9.87
N LEU A 92 -9.95 38.42 -9.11
CA LEU A 92 -10.31 37.06 -9.53
C LEU A 92 -10.98 37.05 -10.92
N GLN A 93 -11.93 37.95 -11.11
CA GLN A 93 -12.69 38.12 -12.34
C GLN A 93 -11.79 38.52 -13.53
N SER A 94 -10.89 39.50 -13.33
CA SER A 94 -9.98 39.94 -14.41
C SER A 94 -8.91 38.89 -14.74
N ALA A 95 -8.45 38.12 -13.75
CA ALA A 95 -7.51 37.03 -13.96
C ALA A 95 -8.14 35.90 -14.79
N ILE A 96 -9.32 35.41 -14.40
CA ILE A 96 -10.04 34.36 -15.13
C ILE A 96 -10.32 34.79 -16.58
N ARG A 97 -10.83 36.01 -16.77
CA ARG A 97 -11.06 36.59 -18.11
C ARG A 97 -9.79 36.57 -18.96
N THR A 98 -8.68 37.03 -18.39
CA THR A 98 -7.40 37.11 -19.12
C THR A 98 -6.91 35.72 -19.52
N ILE A 99 -7.03 34.72 -18.64
CA ILE A 99 -6.63 33.33 -18.93
C ILE A 99 -7.51 32.73 -20.02
N VAL A 100 -8.84 32.84 -19.89
CA VAL A 100 -9.79 32.25 -20.84
C VAL A 100 -9.70 32.90 -22.23
N ASN A 101 -9.37 34.19 -22.30
CA ASN A 101 -9.17 34.87 -23.59
C ASN A 101 -7.97 34.33 -24.38
N GLN A 102 -6.96 33.75 -23.71
CA GLN A 102 -5.81 33.09 -24.35
C GLN A 102 -6.12 31.66 -24.83
N ILE A 103 -7.33 31.16 -24.56
CA ILE A 103 -7.79 29.82 -24.96
C ILE A 103 -8.64 29.93 -26.24
N ARG A 104 -8.56 28.91 -27.11
CA ARG A 104 -9.38 28.80 -28.32
C ARG A 104 -10.86 28.88 -27.97
N VAL A 105 -11.63 29.65 -28.74
CA VAL A 105 -13.06 29.95 -28.50
C VAL A 105 -13.89 28.70 -28.22
N ALA A 106 -13.69 27.62 -28.99
CA ALA A 106 -14.41 26.36 -28.84
C ALA A 106 -14.27 25.71 -27.45
N ASN A 107 -13.17 25.97 -26.73
CA ASN A 107 -12.86 25.34 -25.45
C ASN A 107 -13.05 26.29 -24.25
N ARG A 108 -13.35 27.58 -24.48
CA ARG A 108 -13.39 28.61 -23.42
C ARG A 108 -14.38 28.27 -22.31
N ASN A 109 -15.62 27.94 -22.66
CA ASN A 109 -16.66 27.61 -21.68
C ASN A 109 -16.28 26.38 -20.85
N GLN A 110 -15.65 25.40 -21.48
CA GLN A 110 -15.23 24.18 -20.80
C GLN A 110 -14.08 24.43 -19.82
N ILE A 111 -13.02 25.13 -20.24
CA ILE A 111 -11.89 25.43 -19.34
C ILE A 111 -12.32 26.37 -18.23
N HIS A 112 -13.17 27.36 -18.51
CA HIS A 112 -13.75 28.22 -17.49
C HIS A 112 -14.49 27.41 -16.42
N ARG A 113 -15.34 26.46 -16.83
CA ARG A 113 -16.04 25.56 -15.92
C ARG A 113 -15.07 24.70 -15.10
N GLN A 114 -14.02 24.15 -15.73
CA GLN A 114 -13.00 23.35 -15.04
C GLN A 114 -12.25 24.17 -13.99
N MET A 115 -11.83 25.39 -14.33
CA MET A 115 -11.15 26.30 -13.41
C MET A 115 -12.03 26.64 -12.20
N LEU A 116 -13.29 27.03 -12.43
CA LEU A 116 -14.23 27.33 -11.34
C LEU A 116 -14.50 26.10 -10.45
N THR A 117 -14.59 24.92 -11.06
CA THR A 117 -14.83 23.66 -10.33
C THR A 117 -13.61 23.30 -9.47
N ALA A 118 -12.40 23.41 -10.02
CA ALA A 118 -11.16 23.16 -9.29
C ALA A 118 -10.98 24.16 -8.15
N MET A 119 -11.23 25.45 -8.41
CA MET A 119 -11.22 26.49 -7.38
C MET A 119 -12.24 26.23 -6.25
N ARG A 120 -13.45 25.77 -6.59
CA ARG A 120 -14.45 25.39 -5.58
C ARG A 120 -13.93 24.28 -4.67
N GLY A 121 -13.16 23.32 -5.20
CA GLY A 121 -12.56 22.23 -4.43
C GLY A 121 -11.74 22.71 -3.22
N TYR A 122 -11.03 23.83 -3.35
CA TYR A 122 -10.25 24.46 -2.27
C TYR A 122 -11.09 25.25 -1.27
N ASN A 123 -12.32 25.61 -1.64
CA ASN A 123 -13.25 26.37 -0.82
C ASN A 123 -14.38 25.47 -0.29
N VAL A 124 -14.25 24.14 -0.39
CA VAL A 124 -15.19 23.21 0.25
C VAL A 124 -14.90 23.18 1.74
N GLU A 125 -15.66 23.97 2.50
CA GLU A 125 -15.56 24.08 3.97
C GLU A 125 -16.28 22.93 4.70
N GLU A 126 -16.95 22.02 3.98
CA GLU A 126 -17.63 20.86 4.59
C GLU A 126 -16.64 19.75 4.99
N CYS A 127 -15.98 19.94 6.13
CA CYS A 127 -15.15 18.91 6.75
C CYS A 127 -15.74 18.47 8.08
N VAL A 128 -16.25 17.23 8.15
CA VAL A 128 -16.73 16.66 9.43
C VAL A 128 -15.64 16.68 10.51
N SER A 129 -14.36 16.63 10.11
CA SER A 129 -13.26 16.67 11.07
C SER A 129 -13.10 18.01 11.79
N PHE A 130 -13.75 19.09 11.33
CA PHE A 130 -13.73 20.40 11.96
C PHE A 130 -14.27 20.38 13.40
N GLU A 131 -15.20 19.46 13.71
CA GLU A 131 -15.71 19.29 15.07
C GLU A 131 -14.60 18.94 16.07
N PHE A 132 -13.61 18.15 15.63
CA PHE A 132 -12.47 17.73 16.47
C PHE A 132 -11.47 18.86 16.71
N PHE A 133 -11.50 19.93 15.90
CA PHE A 133 -10.65 21.11 16.07
C PHE A 133 -11.38 22.28 16.75
N GLY A 134 -12.62 22.06 17.21
CA GLY A 134 -13.42 23.10 17.89
C GLY A 134 -13.96 24.18 16.96
N PHE A 135 -13.92 23.97 15.64
CA PHE A 135 -14.59 24.84 14.68
C PHE A 135 -16.09 24.49 14.70
N ARG A 136 -16.90 25.36 15.33
CA ARG A 136 -18.37 25.31 15.19
C ARG A 136 -18.75 26.18 14.01
N GLU A 137 -19.23 25.59 12.93
CA GLU A 137 -19.75 26.36 11.81
C GLU A 137 -21.27 26.58 11.93
N GLU A 138 -21.68 27.86 11.92
CA GLU A 138 -22.91 28.27 11.25
C GLU A 138 -22.67 28.08 9.75
N GLN A 139 -23.07 26.94 9.19
CA GLN A 139 -22.81 26.64 7.78
C GLN A 139 -23.81 27.36 6.85
N PRO A 140 -23.36 28.23 5.93
CA PRO A 140 -24.15 28.54 4.76
C PRO A 140 -24.15 27.30 3.85
N THR A 141 -25.32 26.70 3.65
CA THR A 141 -25.51 25.56 2.75
C THR A 141 -25.18 25.96 1.30
N ILE A 142 -23.96 25.71 0.84
CA ILE A 142 -23.62 25.71 -0.60
C ILE A 142 -23.79 24.27 -1.10
N HIS A 143 -25.02 23.77 -1.03
CA HIS A 143 -25.34 22.42 -1.45
C HIS A 143 -25.60 22.42 -2.97
N GLY A 144 -24.77 21.75 -3.77
CA GLY A 144 -25.10 21.39 -5.16
C GLY A 144 -23.95 21.49 -6.18
N THR A 145 -24.06 20.70 -7.25
CA THR A 145 -23.30 20.91 -8.49
C THR A 145 -23.52 22.35 -8.97
N LEU A 146 -22.46 23.03 -9.42
CA LEU A 146 -22.57 24.25 -10.23
C LEU A 146 -23.70 24.04 -11.25
N THR A 147 -24.83 24.72 -11.08
CA THR A 147 -25.87 24.66 -12.11
C THR A 147 -25.30 25.34 -13.36
N ASP A 148 -25.65 24.84 -14.54
CA ASP A 148 -25.20 25.48 -15.78
C ASP A 148 -25.59 26.96 -15.81
N ALA A 149 -26.70 27.33 -15.15
CA ALA A 149 -27.12 28.72 -14.94
C ALA A 149 -26.21 29.55 -14.00
N GLU A 150 -25.60 28.95 -12.96
CA GLU A 150 -24.62 29.65 -12.11
C GLU A 150 -23.28 29.84 -12.82
N VAL A 151 -22.88 28.85 -13.61
CA VAL A 151 -21.69 28.96 -14.48
C VAL A 151 -21.93 30.01 -15.55
N GLU A 152 -23.08 29.98 -16.22
CA GLU A 152 -23.45 30.93 -17.28
C GLU A 152 -23.55 32.35 -16.74
N ARG A 153 -24.15 32.57 -15.55
CA ARG A 153 -24.14 33.89 -14.89
C ARG A 153 -22.72 34.37 -14.61
N ASN A 154 -21.84 33.51 -14.10
CA ASN A 154 -20.46 33.87 -13.83
C ASN A 154 -19.68 34.15 -15.14
N ILE A 155 -19.95 33.40 -16.21
CA ILE A 155 -19.39 33.62 -17.54
C ILE A 155 -19.86 34.96 -18.12
N VAL A 156 -21.15 35.28 -18.03
CA VAL A 156 -21.73 36.55 -18.51
C VAL A 156 -21.18 37.74 -17.72
N ASP A 157 -21.10 37.63 -16.39
CA ASP A 157 -20.46 38.64 -15.53
C ASP A 157 -18.96 38.78 -15.82
N CYS A 158 -18.27 37.65 -16.10
CA CYS A 158 -16.86 37.60 -16.43
C CYS A 158 -16.54 38.07 -17.85
N LEU A 159 -17.39 37.90 -18.85
CA LEU A 159 -17.06 38.16 -20.25
C LEU A 159 -17.71 39.44 -20.80
N GLY A 160 -18.74 39.97 -20.11
CA GLY A 160 -19.51 41.13 -20.57
C GLY A 160 -20.31 40.79 -21.84
N GLU A 161 -21.47 41.42 -21.99
CA GLU A 161 -22.19 41.41 -23.27
C GLU A 161 -21.28 42.01 -24.34
N ALA A 162 -20.71 41.15 -25.18
CA ALA A 162 -19.98 41.56 -26.37
C ALA A 162 -20.51 40.76 -27.56
N GLU A 163 -21.79 40.93 -27.84
CA GLU A 163 -22.26 40.96 -29.22
C GLU A 163 -22.66 42.40 -29.55
N GLU A 164 -22.11 42.89 -30.68
CA GLU A 164 -22.45 44.13 -31.39
C GLU A 164 -21.84 45.46 -30.90
N ALA A 165 -20.65 45.82 -31.43
CA ALA A 165 -20.46 47.04 -32.26
C ALA A 165 -18.98 47.40 -32.56
N VAL A 166 -18.61 47.26 -33.85
CA VAL A 166 -17.92 48.24 -34.72
C VAL A 166 -16.50 48.79 -34.40
N GLU A 167 -15.58 48.38 -35.28
CA GLU A 167 -14.48 49.10 -35.98
C GLU A 167 -13.29 49.79 -35.26
N HIS A 168 -12.11 49.43 -35.79
CA HIS A 168 -10.91 50.24 -36.03
C HIS A 168 -10.42 51.20 -34.92
N HIS A 169 -9.34 50.79 -34.25
CA HIS A 169 -8.24 51.72 -33.99
C HIS A 169 -6.88 51.02 -34.11
N SER A 170 -6.18 51.34 -35.19
CA SER A 170 -4.73 51.18 -35.28
C SER A 170 -4.04 52.23 -34.42
N CYS A 171 -3.04 51.85 -33.64
CA CYS A 171 -1.85 52.68 -33.48
C CYS A 171 -0.66 51.82 -33.06
N SER A 172 0.43 51.96 -33.80
CA SER A 172 1.72 51.38 -33.51
C SER A 172 2.43 52.21 -32.43
N SER A 173 3.33 51.58 -31.68
CA SER A 173 4.63 52.18 -31.37
C SER A 173 5.57 51.10 -30.84
N ASP A 174 6.64 50.89 -31.60
CA ASP A 174 7.85 50.18 -31.20
C ASP A 174 8.43 50.72 -29.88
N ALA A 175 8.87 49.80 -29.03
CA ALA A 175 10.04 50.00 -28.20
C ALA A 175 10.67 48.62 -27.92
N ALA A 176 11.69 48.31 -28.71
CA ALA A 176 12.52 47.13 -28.60
C ALA A 176 13.15 46.99 -27.19
N SER A 177 12.98 45.82 -26.58
CA SER A 177 14.00 45.19 -25.72
C SER A 177 13.65 43.72 -25.49
N GLY A 178 14.65 42.85 -25.71
CA GLY A 178 14.59 41.39 -25.86
C GLY A 178 13.54 40.65 -25.03
N GLU A 179 12.68 39.95 -25.74
CA GLU A 179 11.80 38.92 -25.23
C GLU A 179 12.59 37.62 -25.13
N GLU A 180 12.65 37.01 -23.94
CA GLU A 180 13.05 35.62 -23.77
C GLU A 180 11.77 34.82 -23.49
N ASP A 181 11.43 33.96 -24.44
CA ASP A 181 10.32 33.03 -24.42
C ASP A 181 10.50 31.99 -23.30
N LEU A 182 9.42 31.53 -22.68
CA LEU A 182 9.47 30.50 -21.63
C LEU A 182 9.77 29.07 -22.16
N ASN A 183 10.11 28.93 -23.45
CA ASN A 183 10.23 27.65 -24.14
C ASN A 183 11.50 27.50 -25.03
N GLU A 184 12.45 28.42 -25.04
CA GLU A 184 13.76 28.16 -25.70
C GLU A 184 14.77 27.62 -24.70
N ASP A 185 14.71 26.32 -24.47
CA ASP A 185 15.85 25.40 -24.39
C ASP A 185 15.24 24.00 -24.34
N SER A 186 15.63 23.17 -25.32
CA SER A 186 15.55 21.71 -25.44
C SER A 186 14.48 20.96 -24.65
N GLU A 187 13.73 20.10 -25.35
CA GLU A 187 13.18 18.87 -24.76
C GLU A 187 14.33 18.01 -24.22
N GLU A 188 14.84 18.36 -23.05
CA GLU A 188 15.47 17.43 -22.13
C GLU A 188 14.38 17.05 -21.14
N ASP A 189 14.05 15.75 -21.13
CA ASP A 189 13.12 15.14 -20.19
C ASP A 189 13.37 15.67 -18.77
N ASP A 190 12.27 16.10 -18.13
CA ASP A 190 12.24 16.52 -16.74
C ASP A 190 12.71 15.36 -15.84
N PRO A 191 13.86 15.46 -15.13
CA PRO A 191 14.26 14.44 -14.18
C PRO A 191 13.34 14.42 -12.94
N ASP A 192 12.60 15.50 -12.67
CA ASP A 192 11.68 15.60 -11.53
C ASP A 192 10.28 15.02 -11.85
N GLU A 193 9.95 14.73 -13.12
CA GLU A 193 8.82 13.82 -13.46
C GLU A 193 9.25 12.34 -13.48
N ALA A 194 10.55 12.04 -13.36
CA ALA A 194 11.11 10.69 -13.33
C ALA A 194 11.42 10.15 -11.91
N GLU A 195 11.36 10.97 -10.84
CA GLU A 195 11.67 10.51 -9.49
C GLU A 195 10.54 9.73 -8.77
N ASP A 196 9.38 9.53 -9.40
CA ASP A 196 8.42 8.49 -8.96
C ASP A 196 8.73 7.09 -9.53
N ALA A 197 9.88 6.91 -10.19
CA ALA A 197 10.33 5.61 -10.69
C ALA A 197 11.82 5.32 -10.37
N ALA A 198 12.03 4.80 -9.16
CA ALA A 198 13.07 3.84 -8.76
C ALA A 198 14.47 3.94 -9.41
N THR A 199 15.43 4.40 -8.61
CA THR A 199 16.87 4.27 -8.82
C THR A 199 17.35 2.82 -8.77
N THR A 200 18.08 2.37 -9.80
CA THR A 200 19.23 1.45 -9.66
C THR A 200 20.24 1.75 -10.75
N ASN A 201 21.40 2.29 -10.35
CA ASN A 201 22.63 2.28 -11.17
C ASN A 201 23.50 1.10 -10.72
N ASP A 202 23.99 0.32 -11.67
CA ASP A 202 25.40 -0.10 -11.68
C ASP A 202 25.84 -0.45 -13.12
N GLU A 203 27.04 0.05 -13.42
CA GLU A 203 27.75 0.16 -14.70
C GLU A 203 28.22 -1.21 -15.26
N VAL A 204 28.31 -1.37 -16.60
CA VAL A 204 29.53 -1.79 -17.35
C VAL A 204 29.44 -1.44 -18.85
N ASP A 205 30.35 -0.55 -19.26
CA ASP A 205 31.17 -0.40 -20.48
C ASP A 205 31.02 -1.34 -21.73
N GLY A 206 30.85 -0.71 -22.90
CA GLY A 206 31.76 -0.86 -24.06
C GLY A 206 31.40 -1.79 -25.23
N SER A 207 30.92 -1.22 -26.36
CA SER A 207 31.53 -1.24 -27.72
C SER A 207 30.54 -1.14 -28.90
N ASN A 208 30.91 -0.29 -29.89
CA ASN A 208 30.49 -0.22 -31.31
C ASN A 208 30.08 -1.57 -31.93
N ASP A 209 29.20 -1.71 -32.92
CA ASP A 209 29.04 -0.93 -34.15
C ASP A 209 27.78 -1.39 -34.93
N GLU A 210 27.40 -0.57 -35.93
CA GLU A 210 26.72 -0.91 -37.19
C GLU A 210 25.20 -1.20 -37.27
N ASN A 211 24.54 -0.20 -37.88
CA ASN A 211 23.31 -0.17 -38.69
C ASN A 211 22.75 -1.51 -39.22
N ALA A 212 21.43 -1.70 -39.04
CA ALA A 212 20.56 -2.29 -40.04
C ALA A 212 19.12 -1.77 -39.86
N ASP A 213 18.61 -1.10 -40.89
CA ASP A 213 17.20 -0.79 -41.13
C ASP A 213 16.32 -2.03 -40.92
N GLU A 214 15.28 -1.92 -40.09
CA GLU A 214 14.00 -2.58 -40.37
C GLU A 214 12.85 -1.63 -40.00
N SER A 215 11.99 -1.47 -40.99
CA SER A 215 10.83 -0.60 -41.13
C SER A 215 9.79 -0.71 -40.00
N ASP A 216 9.42 0.43 -39.42
CA ASP A 216 8.15 0.60 -38.72
C ASP A 216 7.02 0.56 -39.78
N GLU A 217 6.28 -0.54 -39.78
CA GLU A 217 5.00 -0.64 -40.48
C GLU A 217 3.96 0.18 -39.71
N ASP A 218 3.76 1.41 -40.19
CA ASP A 218 2.50 2.13 -40.06
C ASP A 218 1.39 1.33 -40.76
N ASP A 219 0.39 0.88 -39.99
CA ASP A 219 -0.95 0.51 -40.45
C ASP A 219 -1.84 0.39 -39.21
N GLU A 220 -3.05 0.92 -39.12
CA GLU A 220 -3.84 1.70 -40.07
C GLU A 220 -5.01 2.27 -39.24
N HIS A 221 -5.39 3.51 -39.52
CA HIS A 221 -6.59 4.13 -38.99
C HIS A 221 -7.85 3.31 -39.34
N GLN A 222 -8.43 2.61 -38.37
CA GLN A 222 -9.84 2.22 -38.47
C GLN A 222 -10.73 3.27 -37.81
N GLY A 223 -11.54 3.89 -38.66
CA GLY A 223 -12.37 5.04 -38.34
C GLY A 223 -13.39 4.74 -37.25
N ASP A 224 -13.19 5.41 -36.12
CA ASP A 224 -14.31 5.70 -35.22
C ASP A 224 -15.02 6.95 -35.74
N SER A 225 -16.32 6.78 -35.97
CA SER A 225 -17.24 7.87 -36.29
C SER A 225 -17.06 9.01 -35.30
N GLU A 226 -17.06 10.25 -35.79
CA GLU A 226 -17.11 11.48 -35.00
C GLU A 226 -18.35 11.47 -34.09
N ALA A 227 -18.25 10.78 -32.96
CA ALA A 227 -19.05 11.07 -31.79
C ALA A 227 -18.49 12.37 -31.23
N THR A 228 -19.24 13.46 -31.42
CA THR A 228 -19.01 14.73 -30.73
C THR A 228 -18.79 14.40 -29.26
N PRO A 229 -17.62 14.69 -28.66
CA PRO A 229 -17.40 14.35 -27.27
C PRO A 229 -18.42 15.11 -26.44
N GLY A 230 -19.39 14.38 -25.91
CA GLY A 230 -20.26 14.89 -24.86
C GLY A 230 -19.41 15.43 -23.69
N PRO A 231 -19.99 16.27 -22.82
CA PRO A 231 -19.25 17.08 -21.87
C PRO A 231 -18.27 16.21 -21.07
N TRP A 232 -16.98 16.58 -21.09
CA TRP A 232 -15.96 15.97 -20.24
C TRP A 232 -16.39 16.15 -18.79
N ARG A 233 -17.08 15.14 -18.24
CA ARG A 233 -17.44 15.09 -16.83
C ARG A 233 -16.14 15.11 -16.03
N ASN A 234 -16.04 16.02 -15.07
CA ASN A 234 -14.93 16.01 -14.15
C ASN A 234 -15.00 14.73 -13.33
N ARG A 235 -14.15 13.76 -13.67
CA ARG A 235 -14.05 12.49 -12.94
C ARG A 235 -13.71 12.70 -11.48
N TYR A 236 -13.18 13.84 -11.05
CA TYR A 236 -12.59 13.99 -9.72
C TYR A 236 -13.45 14.74 -8.70
N THR A 237 -14.52 15.42 -9.12
CA THR A 237 -15.32 16.32 -8.23
C THR A 237 -16.80 15.94 -8.10
N ASP A 238 -17.27 14.92 -8.81
CA ASP A 238 -18.64 14.40 -8.66
C ASP A 238 -18.67 13.36 -7.51
N HIS A 239 -18.79 13.84 -6.27
CA HIS A 239 -18.78 13.02 -5.04
C HIS A 239 -20.10 12.24 -4.82
N ARG A 240 -20.56 11.47 -5.80
CA ARG A 240 -21.76 10.63 -5.69
C ARG A 240 -21.50 9.30 -4.98
N TRP A 241 -20.75 9.33 -3.88
CA TRP A 241 -20.51 8.15 -3.08
C TRP A 241 -21.73 7.91 -2.16
N PRO A 242 -22.32 6.70 -2.16
CA PRO A 242 -23.35 6.32 -1.21
C PRO A 242 -22.89 6.56 0.24
N THR A 243 -23.83 6.87 1.13
CA THR A 243 -23.55 7.14 2.56
C THR A 243 -22.78 5.99 3.21
N TRP A 244 -23.21 4.75 3.00
CA TRP A 244 -22.55 3.56 3.53
C TRP A 244 -21.07 3.47 3.12
N PHE A 245 -20.73 3.84 1.89
CA PHE A 245 -19.34 3.79 1.40
C PHE A 245 -18.51 4.95 1.94
N ARG A 246 -19.11 6.15 2.04
CA ARG A 246 -18.46 7.32 2.65
C ARG A 246 -18.12 7.06 4.12
N GLU A 247 -19.03 6.46 4.87
CA GLU A 247 -18.81 6.08 6.28
C GLU A 247 -17.71 5.02 6.39
N LEU A 248 -17.79 3.95 5.60
CA LEU A 248 -16.76 2.90 5.57
C LEU A 248 -15.35 3.45 5.28
N TYR A 249 -15.23 4.37 4.33
CA TYR A 249 -13.96 4.99 3.96
C TYR A 249 -13.47 5.99 5.02
N ARG A 250 -14.37 6.80 5.59
CA ARG A 250 -14.06 7.76 6.66
C ARG A 250 -13.56 7.07 7.93
N GLU A 251 -14.15 5.93 8.28
CA GLU A 251 -13.72 5.11 9.42
C GLU A 251 -12.39 4.35 9.15
N VAL A 252 -11.78 4.51 7.97
CA VAL A 252 -10.53 3.83 7.58
C VAL A 252 -10.65 2.30 7.68
N ARG A 253 -11.86 1.77 7.45
CA ARG A 253 -12.14 0.33 7.53
C ARG A 253 -11.82 -0.42 6.25
N THR A 254 -11.56 0.30 5.16
CA THR A 254 -11.28 -0.26 3.84
C THR A 254 -10.01 0.38 3.25
N PRO A 255 -9.19 -0.37 2.50
CA PRO A 255 -7.99 0.19 1.91
C PRO A 255 -8.30 1.14 0.73
N ARG A 256 -7.36 2.05 0.46
CA ARG A 256 -7.47 3.10 -0.57
C ARG A 256 -7.87 2.58 -1.95
N PHE A 257 -7.31 1.45 -2.39
CA PHE A 257 -7.57 0.91 -3.73
C PHE A 257 -9.06 0.62 -3.97
N VAL A 258 -9.86 0.38 -2.92
CA VAL A 258 -11.30 0.16 -3.04
C VAL A 258 -12.01 1.44 -3.49
N ALA A 259 -11.55 2.61 -3.03
CA ALA A 259 -12.06 3.90 -3.51
C ALA A 259 -11.65 4.16 -4.96
N ASP A 260 -10.39 3.88 -5.32
CA ASP A 260 -9.91 4.02 -6.71
C ASP A 260 -10.70 3.09 -7.66
N LEU A 261 -11.03 1.89 -7.20
CA LEU A 261 -11.80 0.91 -7.93
C LEU A 261 -13.27 1.33 -8.07
N TYR A 262 -13.90 1.79 -6.98
CA TYR A 262 -15.29 2.29 -6.98
C TYR A 262 -15.43 3.51 -7.89
N HIS A 263 -14.49 4.44 -7.81
CA HIS A 263 -14.60 5.76 -8.43
C HIS A 263 -14.06 5.78 -9.86
N SER A 264 -12.83 5.29 -10.05
CA SER A 264 -12.05 5.41 -11.29
C SER A 264 -12.03 4.14 -12.14
N GLN A 265 -12.66 3.04 -11.69
CA GLN A 265 -12.54 1.71 -12.32
C GLN A 265 -11.08 1.35 -12.57
N LEU A 266 -10.23 1.65 -11.58
CA LEU A 266 -8.79 1.47 -11.66
C LEU A 266 -8.30 0.77 -10.40
N CYS A 267 -7.52 -0.31 -10.59
CA CYS A 267 -6.77 -0.94 -9.52
C CYS A 267 -5.28 -0.91 -9.89
N ILE A 268 -4.48 -0.27 -9.05
CA ILE A 268 -3.03 -0.22 -9.21
C ILE A 268 -2.43 -1.30 -8.32
N ASN A 269 -1.78 -2.27 -8.94
CA ASN A 269 -1.07 -3.32 -8.21
C ASN A 269 0.14 -2.72 -7.48
N SER A 270 0.25 -2.94 -6.18
CA SER A 270 1.47 -2.66 -5.41
C SER A 270 2.34 -3.93 -5.35
N PRO A 271 3.36 -4.06 -6.22
CA PRO A 271 4.16 -5.27 -6.28
C PRO A 271 4.91 -5.49 -4.96
N GLN A 272 4.88 -6.72 -4.45
CA GLN A 272 5.75 -7.17 -3.38
C GLN A 272 7.08 -7.69 -3.96
N MET A 273 8.04 -8.03 -3.09
CA MET A 273 9.20 -8.80 -3.51
C MET A 273 8.72 -10.12 -4.10
N GLU A 274 8.99 -10.36 -5.39
CA GLU A 274 8.41 -11.50 -6.12
C GLU A 274 9.29 -11.94 -7.31
N ASP A 275 9.02 -13.13 -7.84
CA ASP A 275 9.72 -13.66 -9.03
C ASP A 275 9.17 -13.05 -10.33
N ILE A 276 9.97 -12.20 -10.98
CA ILE A 276 9.62 -11.55 -12.26
C ILE A 276 9.31 -12.56 -13.39
N SER A 277 9.80 -13.80 -13.28
CA SER A 277 9.57 -14.83 -14.29
C SER A 277 8.16 -15.42 -14.23
N LYS A 278 7.49 -15.34 -13.08
CA LYS A 278 6.10 -15.76 -12.87
C LYS A 278 5.13 -14.60 -13.16
N PRO A 279 3.81 -14.89 -13.35
CA PRO A 279 2.76 -13.86 -13.28
C PRO A 279 2.90 -13.01 -12.02
N ASP A 280 2.25 -11.85 -11.94
CA ASP A 280 2.27 -11.09 -10.68
C ASP A 280 1.61 -11.89 -9.56
N SER A 281 2.15 -11.77 -8.34
CA SER A 281 1.71 -12.48 -7.15
C SER A 281 0.28 -12.14 -6.72
N ASN A 282 -0.34 -11.12 -7.33
CA ASN A 282 -1.73 -10.77 -7.10
C ASN A 282 -2.70 -11.53 -8.01
N THR A 283 -2.20 -12.27 -9.00
CA THR A 283 -3.01 -13.13 -9.90
C THR A 283 -3.91 -14.09 -9.12
N ILE A 284 -3.41 -14.70 -8.03
CA ILE A 284 -4.19 -15.60 -7.18
C ILE A 284 -5.42 -14.94 -6.55
N SER A 285 -5.37 -13.61 -6.38
CA SER A 285 -6.41 -12.80 -5.74
C SER A 285 -7.40 -12.20 -6.72
N TYR A 286 -7.24 -12.42 -8.04
CA TYR A 286 -8.16 -11.88 -9.05
C TYR A 286 -9.63 -12.26 -8.80
N PRO A 287 -9.98 -13.51 -8.40
CA PRO A 287 -11.38 -13.84 -8.08
C PRO A 287 -11.93 -13.00 -6.91
N ILE A 288 -11.11 -12.72 -5.90
CA ILE A 288 -11.48 -11.87 -4.76
C ILE A 288 -11.65 -10.42 -5.23
N LEU A 289 -10.73 -9.92 -6.05
CA LEU A 289 -10.77 -8.57 -6.60
C LEU A 289 -11.97 -8.35 -7.54
N HIS A 290 -12.30 -9.33 -8.38
CA HIS A 290 -13.49 -9.31 -9.23
C HIS A 290 -14.76 -9.25 -8.39
N LEU A 291 -14.83 -10.04 -7.32
CA LEU A 291 -15.96 -9.99 -6.39
C LEU A 291 -16.07 -8.62 -5.72
N ILE A 292 -14.96 -8.05 -5.23
CA ILE A 292 -14.92 -6.68 -4.69
C ILE A 292 -15.48 -5.69 -5.72
N PHE A 293 -15.00 -5.73 -6.97
CA PHE A 293 -15.48 -4.83 -8.02
C PHE A 293 -16.97 -5.03 -8.33
N ALA A 294 -17.46 -6.27 -8.37
CA ALA A 294 -18.86 -6.57 -8.62
C ALA A 294 -19.78 -6.02 -7.52
N LEU A 295 -19.38 -6.16 -6.25
CA LEU A 295 -20.11 -5.59 -5.10
C LEU A 295 -20.22 -4.07 -5.22
N LEU A 296 -19.09 -3.41 -5.48
CA LEU A 296 -19.00 -1.96 -5.67
C LEU A 296 -19.86 -1.47 -6.85
N SER A 297 -19.74 -2.14 -7.99
CA SER A 297 -20.44 -1.76 -9.23
C SER A 297 -21.95 -1.96 -9.12
N SER A 298 -22.42 -2.96 -8.38
CA SER A 298 -23.85 -3.20 -8.15
C SER A 298 -24.56 -2.06 -7.41
N GLN A 299 -23.81 -1.26 -6.63
CA GLN A 299 -24.34 -0.15 -5.84
C GLN A 299 -24.02 1.23 -6.44
N HIS A 300 -23.37 1.25 -7.61
CA HIS A 300 -22.97 2.50 -8.23
C HIS A 300 -24.20 3.21 -8.84
N PRO A 301 -24.42 4.52 -8.58
CA PRO A 301 -25.63 5.22 -9.01
C PRO A 301 -25.67 5.57 -10.52
N GLY A 302 -24.55 5.38 -11.21
CA GLY A 302 -24.41 5.61 -12.65
C GLY A 302 -24.78 4.39 -13.51
N PRO A 303 -24.38 4.38 -14.80
CA PRO A 303 -24.57 3.19 -15.64
C PRO A 303 -23.86 1.98 -15.03
N MET A 304 -24.39 0.79 -15.32
CA MET A 304 -23.80 -0.47 -14.88
C MET A 304 -22.35 -0.56 -15.38
N ARG A 305 -21.45 -0.92 -14.47
CA ARG A 305 -20.01 -1.06 -14.73
C ARG A 305 -19.66 -2.54 -14.65
N THR A 306 -19.12 -3.07 -15.75
CA THR A 306 -18.71 -4.48 -15.84
C THR A 306 -17.23 -4.65 -16.12
N SER A 307 -16.48 -3.55 -16.21
CA SER A 307 -15.04 -3.59 -16.49
C SER A 307 -14.25 -2.60 -15.64
N PHE A 308 -13.00 -2.96 -15.37
CA PHE A 308 -12.02 -2.07 -14.73
C PHE A 308 -10.61 -2.31 -15.29
N ARG A 309 -9.77 -1.27 -15.19
CA ARG A 309 -8.36 -1.32 -15.58
C ARG A 309 -7.51 -1.75 -14.39
N TYR A 310 -6.60 -2.67 -14.65
CA TYR A 310 -5.61 -3.19 -13.71
C TYR A 310 -4.22 -2.86 -14.22
N ILE A 311 -3.45 -2.13 -13.41
CA ILE A 311 -2.06 -1.81 -13.71
C ILE A 311 -1.18 -2.77 -12.94
N THR A 312 -0.34 -3.53 -13.64
CA THR A 312 0.58 -4.50 -13.04
C THR A 312 1.92 -4.50 -13.76
N ARG A 313 2.92 -5.22 -13.25
CA ARG A 313 4.23 -5.33 -13.90
C ARG A 313 4.17 -6.19 -15.18
N LYS A 314 5.11 -5.96 -16.10
CA LYS A 314 5.37 -6.89 -17.21
C LYS A 314 6.01 -8.19 -16.68
N GLN A 315 5.60 -9.33 -17.22
CA GLN A 315 6.24 -10.61 -16.90
C GLN A 315 7.58 -10.71 -17.65
N ARG A 316 8.64 -11.15 -16.96
CA ARG A 316 10.01 -11.34 -17.47
C ARG A 316 10.73 -10.08 -17.98
N LYS A 317 10.12 -8.89 -17.88
CA LYS A 317 10.69 -7.62 -18.34
C LYS A 317 10.41 -6.51 -17.32
N PRO A 318 11.28 -5.51 -17.17
CA PRO A 318 10.98 -4.32 -16.38
C PRO A 318 9.82 -3.53 -17.00
N GLY A 319 9.16 -2.70 -16.18
CA GLY A 319 8.07 -1.82 -16.57
C GLY A 319 6.67 -2.35 -16.26
N VAL A 320 5.67 -1.52 -16.55
CA VAL A 320 4.26 -1.76 -16.25
C VAL A 320 3.45 -2.14 -17.50
N ARG A 321 2.34 -2.85 -17.30
CA ARG A 321 1.34 -3.16 -18.32
C ARG A 321 -0.05 -2.79 -17.80
N TYR A 322 -0.91 -2.43 -18.74
CA TYR A 322 -2.33 -2.23 -18.51
C TYR A 322 -3.08 -3.50 -18.93
N GLN A 323 -3.96 -3.97 -18.06
CA GLN A 323 -4.85 -5.08 -18.33
C GLN A 323 -6.27 -4.61 -18.04
N THR A 324 -7.21 -4.88 -18.93
CA THR A 324 -8.63 -4.63 -18.67
C THR A 324 -9.28 -5.95 -18.28
N PHE A 325 -10.02 -5.96 -17.17
CA PHE A 325 -10.93 -7.05 -16.85
C PHE A 325 -12.34 -6.62 -17.28
N GLU A 326 -13.04 -7.51 -17.97
CA GLU A 326 -14.36 -7.27 -18.57
C GLU A 326 -15.37 -8.31 -18.07
N ASP A 327 -16.65 -8.06 -18.31
CA ASP A 327 -17.77 -8.94 -17.95
C ASP A 327 -17.83 -9.35 -16.46
N ILE A 328 -17.35 -8.48 -15.58
CA ILE A 328 -17.41 -8.72 -14.13
C ILE A 328 -18.78 -8.34 -13.61
N GLN A 329 -19.49 -9.32 -13.06
CA GLN A 329 -20.82 -9.16 -12.49
C GLN A 329 -20.93 -9.92 -11.17
N LEU A 330 -22.01 -9.66 -10.42
CA LEU A 330 -22.31 -10.44 -9.24
C LEU A 330 -22.65 -11.89 -9.63
N PRO A 331 -22.29 -12.88 -8.80
CA PRO A 331 -22.71 -14.26 -9.05
C PRO A 331 -24.23 -14.41 -9.07
N ASP A 332 -24.72 -15.33 -9.89
CA ASP A 332 -26.15 -15.58 -10.06
C ASP A 332 -26.85 -15.90 -8.74
N GLY A 333 -27.97 -15.20 -8.49
CA GLY A 333 -28.80 -15.39 -7.30
C GLY A 333 -28.25 -14.74 -6.02
N LEU A 334 -27.09 -14.07 -6.07
CA LEU A 334 -26.59 -13.27 -4.94
C LEU A 334 -26.93 -11.79 -5.12
N HIS A 335 -27.42 -11.18 -4.05
CA HIS A 335 -27.74 -9.76 -3.99
C HIS A 335 -26.96 -9.10 -2.87
N TYR A 336 -26.22 -8.05 -3.21
CA TYR A 336 -25.44 -7.31 -2.24
C TYR A 336 -26.30 -6.22 -1.58
N VAL A 337 -26.34 -6.23 -0.26
CA VAL A 337 -27.09 -5.27 0.55
C VAL A 337 -26.15 -4.65 1.58
N PRO A 338 -25.56 -3.46 1.31
CA PRO A 338 -24.56 -2.86 2.19
C PRO A 338 -25.01 -2.69 3.65
N ASN A 339 -26.31 -2.46 3.86
CA ASN A 339 -26.89 -2.19 5.18
C ASN A 339 -27.26 -3.46 5.98
N ASP A 340 -27.13 -4.66 5.39
CA ASP A 340 -27.41 -5.93 6.07
C ASP A 340 -26.22 -6.90 5.94
N PRO A 341 -25.26 -6.83 6.89
CA PRO A 341 -24.09 -7.71 6.89
C PRO A 341 -24.42 -9.21 6.91
N SER A 342 -25.57 -9.60 7.46
CA SER A 342 -25.94 -11.01 7.62
C SER A 342 -26.15 -11.71 6.26
N GLN A 343 -26.75 -10.99 5.31
CA GLN A 343 -26.99 -11.48 3.95
C GLN A 343 -25.70 -11.54 3.12
N ASN A 344 -24.76 -10.64 3.41
CA ASN A 344 -23.50 -10.52 2.66
C ASN A 344 -22.49 -11.64 2.98
N THR A 345 -22.67 -12.37 4.09
CA THR A 345 -21.79 -13.50 4.45
C THR A 345 -21.77 -14.63 3.41
N THR A 346 -22.81 -14.70 2.57
CA THR A 346 -22.95 -15.67 1.48
C THR A 346 -21.90 -15.49 0.37
N PHE A 347 -21.37 -14.28 0.18
CA PHE A 347 -20.34 -14.00 -0.83
C PHE A 347 -19.01 -14.69 -0.52
N THR A 348 -18.59 -14.71 0.75
CA THR A 348 -17.38 -15.44 1.15
C THR A 348 -17.58 -16.95 0.98
N LYS A 349 -18.78 -17.46 1.29
CA LYS A 349 -19.11 -18.87 1.07
C LYS A 349 -19.05 -19.25 -0.41
N HIS A 350 -19.63 -18.42 -1.28
CA HIS A 350 -19.55 -18.58 -2.72
C HIS A 350 -18.11 -18.60 -3.22
N LEU A 351 -17.26 -17.66 -2.78
CA LEU A 351 -15.84 -17.62 -3.14
C LEU A 351 -15.11 -18.93 -2.82
N PHE A 352 -15.36 -19.53 -1.66
CA PHE A 352 -14.71 -20.79 -1.26
C PHE A 352 -15.28 -22.02 -1.96
N ARG A 353 -16.56 -21.98 -2.33
CA ARG A 353 -17.16 -23.00 -3.20
C ARG A 353 -16.50 -22.98 -4.59
N GLU A 354 -16.37 -21.81 -5.20
CA GLU A 354 -15.79 -21.66 -6.54
C GLU A 354 -14.27 -21.94 -6.58
N SER A 355 -13.56 -21.76 -5.47
CA SER A 355 -12.15 -22.13 -5.37
C SER A 355 -11.92 -23.66 -5.27
N GLY A 356 -12.98 -24.47 -5.28
CA GLY A 356 -12.90 -25.93 -5.30
C GLY A 356 -12.66 -26.57 -3.93
N VAL A 357 -12.96 -25.86 -2.83
CA VAL A 357 -12.95 -26.45 -1.49
C VAL A 357 -14.21 -27.30 -1.32
N VAL A 358 -14.06 -28.63 -1.21
CA VAL A 358 -15.19 -29.59 -1.21
C VAL A 358 -16.07 -29.43 0.02
N GLU A 359 -15.49 -29.48 1.23
CA GLU A 359 -16.21 -29.35 2.50
C GLU A 359 -16.34 -27.88 2.94
N TRP A 360 -16.66 -26.96 2.02
CA TRP A 360 -16.70 -25.53 2.34
C TRP A 360 -17.78 -25.19 3.39
N GLU A 361 -18.91 -25.89 3.44
CA GLU A 361 -19.94 -25.67 4.47
C GLU A 361 -19.42 -26.01 5.89
N ASP A 362 -18.83 -27.20 6.06
CA ASP A 362 -18.18 -27.62 7.31
C ASP A 362 -17.02 -26.68 7.69
N LEU A 363 -16.28 -26.17 6.69
CA LEU A 363 -15.25 -25.14 6.93
C LEU A 363 -15.82 -23.91 7.64
N PHE A 364 -16.91 -23.33 7.12
CA PHE A 364 -17.49 -22.14 7.74
C PHE A 364 -18.09 -22.46 9.12
N ASP A 365 -18.72 -23.61 9.31
CA ASP A 365 -19.24 -24.03 10.63
C ASP A 365 -18.12 -24.19 11.66
N ARG A 366 -16.99 -24.80 11.28
CA ARG A 366 -15.84 -24.92 12.17
C ARG A 366 -15.12 -23.59 12.41
N THR A 367 -15.08 -22.69 11.42
CA THR A 367 -14.43 -21.39 11.60
C THR A 367 -15.06 -20.55 12.72
N GLN A 368 -16.36 -20.71 12.98
CA GLN A 368 -17.05 -20.05 14.11
C GLN A 368 -16.45 -20.43 15.49
N HIS A 369 -15.85 -21.61 15.58
CA HIS A 369 -15.26 -22.13 16.81
C HIS A 369 -13.78 -21.76 16.98
N LEU A 370 -13.17 -21.08 16.00
CA LEU A 370 -11.78 -20.63 16.07
C LEU A 370 -11.65 -19.36 16.93
N PRO A 371 -10.42 -18.99 17.34
CA PRO A 371 -10.14 -17.65 17.83
C PRO A 371 -10.58 -16.61 16.79
N ALA A 372 -11.37 -15.61 17.23
CA ALA A 372 -12.00 -14.64 16.32
C ALA A 372 -10.95 -13.92 15.46
N ASN A 373 -9.87 -13.45 16.09
CA ASN A 373 -8.73 -12.78 15.45
C ASN A 373 -7.91 -13.67 14.48
N MET A 374 -8.18 -14.97 14.38
CA MET A 374 -7.49 -15.90 13.47
C MET A 374 -8.41 -16.48 12.39
N SER A 375 -9.72 -16.30 12.50
CA SER A 375 -10.68 -17.00 11.64
C SER A 375 -10.48 -16.65 10.16
N LEU A 376 -10.40 -15.35 9.83
CA LEU A 376 -10.13 -14.88 8.47
C LEU A 376 -8.72 -15.26 7.99
N TYR A 377 -7.75 -15.36 8.90
CA TYR A 377 -6.38 -15.75 8.56
C TYR A 377 -6.29 -17.23 8.14
N PHE A 378 -7.00 -18.11 8.84
CA PHE A 378 -7.09 -19.52 8.45
C PHE A 378 -7.84 -19.72 7.14
N LEU A 379 -8.90 -18.94 6.90
CA LEU A 379 -9.56 -18.90 5.59
C LEU A 379 -8.58 -18.46 4.50
N ALA A 380 -7.75 -17.43 4.74
CA ALA A 380 -6.71 -17.00 3.81
C ALA A 380 -5.68 -18.10 3.52
N ILE A 381 -5.22 -18.83 4.55
CA ILE A 381 -4.28 -19.96 4.37
C ILE A 381 -4.90 -21.05 3.49
N ILE A 382 -6.17 -21.41 3.74
CA ILE A 382 -6.87 -22.46 3.00
C ILE A 382 -7.07 -22.04 1.54
N TYR A 383 -7.55 -20.80 1.30
CA TYR A 383 -7.71 -20.27 -0.04
C TYR A 383 -6.37 -20.25 -0.80
N TRP A 384 -5.31 -19.73 -0.17
CA TRP A 384 -3.98 -19.69 -0.78
C TRP A 384 -3.44 -21.09 -1.08
N ALA A 385 -3.51 -22.02 -0.12
CA ALA A 385 -3.05 -23.38 -0.30
C ALA A 385 -3.84 -24.13 -1.38
N LYS A 386 -5.14 -23.84 -1.53
CA LYS A 386 -5.96 -24.46 -2.55
C LYS A 386 -5.65 -23.95 -3.95
N ASN A 387 -5.39 -22.65 -4.10
CA ASN A 387 -5.22 -21.99 -5.40
C ASN A 387 -3.76 -21.79 -5.84
N CYS A 388 -2.77 -22.20 -5.04
CA CYS A 388 -1.35 -22.16 -5.41
C CYS A 388 -0.70 -23.54 -5.30
N ASP A 389 -0.29 -24.08 -6.45
CA ASP A 389 0.31 -25.41 -6.58
C ASP A 389 1.71 -25.51 -5.95
N ASP A 390 2.43 -24.39 -5.85
CA ASP A 390 3.76 -24.34 -5.23
C ASP A 390 3.70 -24.51 -3.70
N VAL A 391 2.51 -24.29 -3.10
CA VAL A 391 2.30 -24.45 -1.65
C VAL A 391 2.33 -25.92 -1.27
N ASN A 392 3.01 -26.24 -0.18
CA ASN A 392 3.11 -27.59 0.37
C ASN A 392 2.99 -27.53 1.89
N VAL A 393 2.92 -28.69 2.57
CA VAL A 393 2.73 -28.74 4.04
C VAL A 393 3.80 -27.93 4.79
N ALA A 394 5.05 -27.86 4.32
CA ALA A 394 6.09 -27.12 5.04
C ALA A 394 5.84 -25.60 5.04
N HIS A 395 5.20 -25.06 4.01
CA HIS A 395 4.76 -23.66 3.98
C HIS A 395 3.70 -23.39 5.06
N VAL A 396 2.68 -24.24 5.14
CA VAL A 396 1.63 -24.15 6.17
C VAL A 396 2.24 -24.27 7.56
N GLN A 397 3.14 -25.23 7.78
CA GLN A 397 3.84 -25.38 9.06
C GLN A 397 4.64 -24.13 9.44
N ALA A 398 5.31 -23.47 8.50
CA ALA A 398 6.04 -22.24 8.76
C ALA A 398 5.10 -21.09 9.19
N LEU A 399 3.94 -20.94 8.54
CA LEU A 399 2.91 -19.97 8.94
C LEU A 399 2.37 -20.26 10.34
N ILE A 400 2.05 -21.53 10.65
CA ILE A 400 1.54 -21.90 11.97
C ILE A 400 2.60 -21.69 13.07
N VAL A 401 3.87 -22.02 12.83
CA VAL A 401 4.96 -21.71 13.77
C VAL A 401 5.07 -20.20 14.01
N CYS A 402 4.89 -19.38 12.97
CA CYS A 402 4.87 -17.91 13.11
C CYS A 402 3.71 -17.42 13.98
N VAL A 403 2.49 -17.92 13.76
CA VAL A 403 1.32 -17.57 14.59
C VAL A 403 1.57 -17.95 16.06
N LEU A 404 2.08 -19.15 16.34
CA LEU A 404 2.39 -19.56 17.71
C LEU A 404 3.47 -18.69 18.36
N GLN A 405 4.50 -18.32 17.59
CA GLN A 405 5.54 -17.41 18.05
C GLN A 405 4.97 -16.03 18.42
N LEU A 406 4.22 -15.40 17.52
CA LEU A 406 3.73 -14.03 17.73
C LEU A 406 2.60 -13.94 18.76
N GLN A 407 1.71 -14.94 18.79
CA GLN A 407 0.49 -14.86 19.61
C GLN A 407 0.60 -15.54 20.97
N ILE A 408 1.49 -16.51 21.13
CA ILE A 408 1.68 -17.21 22.42
C ILE A 408 3.03 -16.82 23.02
N VAL A 409 4.13 -17.12 22.32
CA VAL A 409 5.48 -16.92 22.86
C VAL A 409 5.76 -15.44 23.15
N ASP A 410 5.57 -14.56 22.17
CA ASP A 410 5.86 -13.12 22.31
C ASP A 410 4.89 -12.37 23.22
N ARG A 411 3.66 -12.86 23.39
CA ARG A 411 2.70 -12.27 24.33
C ARG A 411 3.06 -12.60 25.78
N CYS A 412 3.57 -13.81 26.03
CA CYS A 412 3.96 -14.26 27.37
C CYS A 412 5.38 -13.82 27.78
N LEU A 413 6.28 -13.55 26.82
CA LEU A 413 7.66 -13.15 27.05
C LEU A 413 7.85 -11.63 26.88
N LYS A 414 7.41 -10.86 27.89
CA LYS A 414 7.80 -9.44 28.04
C LYS A 414 9.05 -9.29 28.95
N PRO A 415 9.96 -8.33 28.69
CA PRO A 415 10.03 -7.47 27.49
C PRO A 415 10.47 -8.26 26.25
N ARG A 416 10.00 -7.82 25.07
CA ARG A 416 10.34 -8.45 23.78
C ARG A 416 11.70 -7.95 23.31
N ASN A 417 12.50 -8.86 22.78
CA ASN A 417 13.80 -8.52 22.19
C ASN A 417 14.14 -9.53 21.08
N ARG A 418 14.58 -9.02 19.91
CA ARG A 418 14.98 -9.82 18.74
C ARG A 418 16.48 -10.03 18.63
N ASP A 419 17.27 -9.47 19.55
CA ASP A 419 18.70 -9.71 19.67
C ASP A 419 18.97 -11.06 20.35
N VAL A 420 19.61 -11.97 19.59
CA VAL A 420 19.92 -13.34 20.02
C VAL A 420 20.87 -13.35 21.22
N ASP A 421 21.89 -12.50 21.22
CA ASP A 421 22.93 -12.49 22.24
C ASP A 421 22.41 -11.90 23.55
N LEU A 422 21.65 -10.80 23.47
CA LEU A 422 21.00 -10.18 24.62
C LEU A 422 19.95 -11.12 25.21
N PHE A 423 19.15 -11.80 24.39
CA PHE A 423 18.19 -12.81 24.86
C PHE A 423 18.89 -13.98 25.57
N HIS A 424 19.95 -14.54 24.97
CA HIS A 424 20.73 -15.62 25.58
C HIS A 424 21.37 -15.19 26.91
N LYS A 425 21.85 -13.95 27.00
CA LYS A 425 22.41 -13.39 28.23
C LYS A 425 21.36 -13.27 29.33
N GLN A 426 20.16 -12.78 29.00
CA GLN A 426 19.03 -12.60 29.94
C GLN A 426 18.47 -13.93 30.45
N HIS A 427 18.40 -14.94 29.58
CA HIS A 427 17.74 -16.23 29.89
C HIS A 427 18.69 -17.40 30.08
N LYS A 428 19.99 -17.13 30.28
CA LYS A 428 21.06 -18.13 30.34
C LYS A 428 20.75 -19.33 31.24
N GLN A 429 20.25 -19.09 32.46
CA GLN A 429 19.95 -20.16 33.43
C GLN A 429 18.89 -21.15 32.90
N LEU A 430 17.78 -20.63 32.36
CA LEU A 430 16.68 -21.44 31.80
C LEU A 430 17.06 -22.16 30.50
N LEU A 431 18.01 -21.58 29.75
CA LEU A 431 18.55 -22.16 28.52
C LEU A 431 19.65 -23.19 28.78
N ASP A 432 20.41 -23.08 29.88
CA ASP A 432 21.48 -24.01 30.27
C ASP A 432 20.93 -25.26 31.00
N ASP A 433 19.77 -25.18 31.65
CA ASP A 433 19.00 -26.33 32.18
C ASP A 433 18.71 -27.42 31.12
N ARG A 434 18.89 -27.06 29.84
CA ARG A 434 18.88 -27.90 28.63
C ARG A 434 19.84 -29.09 28.64
N LYS A 435 20.90 -29.08 29.46
CA LYS A 435 21.92 -30.15 29.46
C LYS A 435 21.62 -31.32 30.41
N GLY A 436 20.72 -31.16 31.39
CA GLY A 436 20.49 -32.16 32.44
C GLY A 436 19.17 -32.95 32.35
N ARG A 437 18.12 -32.39 31.75
CA ARG A 437 16.81 -33.06 31.65
C ARG A 437 16.74 -33.97 30.43
N LYS A 438 16.66 -35.28 30.66
CA LYS A 438 16.15 -36.23 29.65
C LYS A 438 14.75 -35.78 29.28
N SER A 439 14.44 -35.82 27.97
CA SER A 439 13.07 -35.60 27.47
C SER A 439 12.12 -36.49 28.27
N ASN A 440 11.28 -35.87 29.10
CA ASN A 440 10.10 -36.57 29.59
C ASN A 440 9.26 -36.81 28.34
N LYS A 441 9.09 -38.07 27.95
CA LYS A 441 8.04 -38.44 27.00
C LYS A 441 6.73 -37.88 27.58
N PRO A 442 6.04 -36.97 26.89
CA PRO A 442 4.71 -36.58 27.32
C PRO A 442 3.83 -37.84 27.28
N ALA A 443 2.98 -38.02 28.29
CA ALA A 443 1.88 -38.95 28.18
C ALA A 443 1.00 -38.49 27.01
N VAL A 444 0.98 -39.25 25.92
CA VAL A 444 0.10 -38.98 24.79
C VAL A 444 -1.33 -39.23 25.27
N SER A 445 -2.02 -38.18 25.71
CA SER A 445 -3.48 -38.20 25.77
C SER A 445 -3.96 -38.33 24.33
N THR A 446 -4.35 -39.55 23.98
CA THR A 446 -4.75 -39.96 22.63
C THR A 446 -6.23 -39.61 22.44
N GLU A 447 -6.56 -38.33 22.60
CA GLU A 447 -7.84 -37.79 22.13
C GLU A 447 -7.50 -36.63 21.21
N SER A 448 -7.60 -36.87 19.90
CA SER A 448 -7.45 -35.83 18.89
C SER A 448 -8.56 -34.81 19.08
N THR A 449 -8.28 -33.75 19.83
CA THR A 449 -9.21 -32.65 20.03
C THR A 449 -9.11 -31.71 18.83
N ALA A 450 -10.24 -31.42 18.20
CA ALA A 450 -10.29 -30.57 17.01
C ALA A 450 -9.90 -29.13 17.35
N PHE A 451 -9.07 -28.48 16.53
CA PHE A 451 -8.63 -27.09 16.74
C PHE A 451 -9.82 -26.16 17.04
N SER A 452 -9.79 -25.53 18.20
CA SER A 452 -10.86 -24.64 18.69
C SER A 452 -10.30 -23.55 19.61
N ARG A 453 -11.11 -22.52 19.83
CA ARG A 453 -10.80 -21.40 20.75
C ARG A 453 -10.47 -21.89 22.16
N ALA A 454 -11.19 -22.88 22.68
CA ALA A 454 -10.99 -23.43 24.02
C ALA A 454 -9.60 -24.07 24.17
N ILE A 455 -9.21 -24.92 23.22
CA ILE A 455 -7.89 -25.55 23.21
C ILE A 455 -6.78 -24.50 23.10
N TYR A 456 -6.96 -23.53 22.21
CA TYR A 456 -6.00 -22.44 22.02
C TYR A 456 -5.80 -21.62 23.31
N GLN A 457 -6.89 -21.23 24.00
CA GLN A 457 -6.84 -20.48 25.25
C GLN A 457 -6.27 -21.30 26.42
N GLN A 458 -6.68 -22.57 26.53
CA GLN A 458 -6.14 -23.48 27.53
C GLN A 458 -4.62 -23.58 27.40
N LEU A 459 -4.11 -23.76 26.18
CA LEU A 459 -2.68 -23.90 25.94
C LEU A 459 -1.92 -22.59 26.08
N ALA A 460 -2.49 -21.45 25.66
CA ALA A 460 -1.90 -20.14 25.90
C ALA A 460 -1.71 -19.83 27.40
N SER A 461 -2.59 -20.35 28.27
CA SER A 461 -2.51 -20.15 29.72
C SER A 461 -1.72 -21.25 30.47
N ALA A 462 -1.67 -22.47 29.93
CA ALA A 462 -1.12 -23.63 30.64
C ALA A 462 0.39 -23.86 30.40
N VAL A 463 0.97 -23.32 29.32
CA VAL A 463 2.40 -23.57 29.01
C VAL A 463 3.30 -22.79 29.96
N PRO A 464 4.18 -23.45 30.74
CA PRO A 464 5.09 -22.78 31.65
C PRO A 464 6.04 -21.81 30.93
N ARG A 465 6.35 -20.66 31.56
CA ARG A 465 7.29 -19.67 31.02
C ARG A 465 8.65 -20.27 30.63
N SER A 466 9.13 -21.26 31.37
CA SER A 466 10.41 -21.94 31.08
C SER A 466 10.38 -22.68 29.74
N GLU A 467 9.25 -23.30 29.37
CA GLU A 467 9.07 -23.96 28.07
C GLU A 467 9.01 -22.92 26.94
N LEU A 468 8.31 -21.80 27.16
CA LEU A 468 8.23 -20.71 26.18
C LEU A 468 9.60 -20.07 25.92
N VAL A 469 10.40 -19.83 26.95
CA VAL A 469 11.78 -19.32 26.81
C VAL A 469 12.63 -20.29 25.99
N GLN A 470 12.45 -21.59 26.18
CA GLN A 470 13.20 -22.61 25.43
C GLN A 470 12.75 -22.71 23.97
N ALA A 471 11.44 -22.64 23.71
CA ALA A 471 10.91 -22.55 22.36
C ALA A 471 11.44 -21.28 21.66
N TYR A 472 11.40 -20.14 22.35
CA TYR A 472 11.89 -18.88 21.80
C TYR A 472 13.39 -18.92 21.51
N GLY A 473 14.20 -19.53 22.37
CA GLY A 473 15.64 -19.72 22.11
C GLY A 473 15.94 -20.54 20.84
N ALA A 474 15.03 -21.43 20.42
CA ALA A 474 15.15 -22.14 19.14
C ALA A 474 14.68 -21.29 17.95
N LEU A 475 13.72 -20.39 18.17
CA LEU A 475 13.01 -19.62 17.15
C LEU A 475 13.64 -18.24 16.86
N ILE A 476 14.29 -17.61 17.86
CA ILE A 476 14.75 -16.21 17.79
C ILE A 476 15.66 -15.93 16.60
N ARG A 477 16.54 -16.87 16.24
CA ARG A 477 17.44 -16.76 15.08
C ARG A 477 16.70 -16.57 13.74
N HIS A 478 15.43 -16.95 13.65
CA HIS A 478 14.64 -16.84 12.43
C HIS A 478 14.13 -15.40 12.20
N PHE A 479 14.21 -14.50 13.19
CA PHE A 479 13.90 -13.08 13.04
C PHE A 479 15.04 -12.26 12.41
N SER A 480 16.22 -12.85 12.25
CA SER A 480 17.39 -12.17 11.69
C SER A 480 17.68 -12.68 10.28
N VAL A 481 18.24 -11.81 9.45
CA VAL A 481 18.79 -12.21 8.15
C VAL A 481 19.98 -13.14 8.41
N ASP A 482 19.97 -14.36 7.86
CA ASP A 482 21.09 -15.30 8.02
C ASP A 482 22.40 -14.59 7.62
N GLU A 483 23.44 -14.68 8.44
CA GLU A 483 24.77 -14.13 8.12
C GLU A 483 25.31 -14.68 6.79
N LYS A 484 24.86 -15.86 6.38
CA LYS A 484 25.17 -16.39 5.05
C LYS A 484 24.61 -15.50 3.94
N LEU A 485 23.46 -14.87 4.13
CA LEU A 485 22.87 -13.94 3.16
C LEU A 485 23.72 -12.68 2.95
N HIS A 486 24.53 -12.29 3.94
CA HIS A 486 25.48 -11.18 3.83
C HIS A 486 26.74 -11.52 3.03
N ARG A 487 26.97 -12.79 2.70
CA ARG A 487 28.06 -13.20 1.81
C ARG A 487 27.65 -12.89 0.39
N LYS A 488 28.48 -12.13 -0.36
CA LYS A 488 28.31 -11.91 -1.80
C LYS A 488 27.98 -13.25 -2.47
N ASN A 489 26.80 -13.33 -3.10
CA ASN A 489 26.26 -14.47 -3.86
C ASN A 489 25.39 -15.51 -3.12
N THR A 490 24.92 -15.27 -1.90
CA THR A 490 23.88 -16.14 -1.33
C THR A 490 22.51 -15.77 -1.88
N HIS A 491 21.92 -16.70 -2.65
CA HIS A 491 20.68 -16.47 -3.39
C HIS A 491 19.45 -16.65 -2.46
N ILE A 492 18.60 -15.62 -2.34
CA ILE A 492 17.23 -15.76 -1.81
C ILE A 492 16.44 -16.61 -2.80
N ASP A 493 15.67 -17.59 -2.33
CA ASP A 493 14.84 -18.42 -3.19
C ASP A 493 13.65 -17.59 -3.71
N ARG A 494 13.76 -17.11 -4.95
CA ARG A 494 12.77 -16.26 -5.62
C ARG A 494 11.40 -16.95 -5.67
N SER A 495 11.38 -18.28 -5.86
CA SER A 495 10.13 -19.04 -5.91
C SER A 495 9.44 -19.02 -4.55
N THR A 496 10.17 -19.28 -3.46
CA THR A 496 9.64 -19.20 -2.10
C THR A 496 9.08 -17.81 -1.81
N VAL A 497 9.84 -16.76 -2.13
CA VAL A 497 9.43 -15.37 -1.89
C VAL A 497 8.17 -15.03 -2.68
N HIS A 498 8.09 -15.46 -3.94
CA HIS A 498 6.89 -15.29 -4.76
C HIS A 498 5.66 -15.98 -4.13
N THR A 499 5.79 -17.24 -3.71
CA THR A 499 4.68 -17.97 -3.06
C THR A 499 4.23 -17.30 -1.76
N MET A 500 5.15 -16.67 -1.02
CA MET A 500 4.80 -15.90 0.18
C MET A 500 4.16 -14.54 -0.15
N ALA A 501 4.54 -13.90 -1.26
CA ALA A 501 3.89 -12.68 -1.76
C ALA A 501 2.44 -12.96 -2.17
N GLU A 502 2.18 -14.10 -2.82
CA GLU A 502 0.82 -14.56 -3.14
C GLU A 502 -0.06 -14.70 -1.87
N PHE A 503 0.50 -15.25 -0.79
CA PHE A 503 -0.23 -15.33 0.49
C PHE A 503 -0.59 -13.96 1.07
N GLN A 504 0.35 -13.00 1.01
CA GLN A 504 0.11 -11.64 1.46
C GLN A 504 -0.97 -10.94 0.61
N SER A 505 -0.97 -11.20 -0.70
CA SER A 505 -2.01 -10.74 -1.61
C SER A 505 -3.39 -11.22 -1.21
N VAL A 506 -3.53 -12.53 -0.92
CA VAL A 506 -4.80 -13.13 -0.49
C VAL A 506 -5.27 -12.47 0.81
N CYS A 507 -4.37 -12.32 1.79
CA CYS A 507 -4.70 -11.64 3.05
C CYS A 507 -5.22 -10.21 2.81
N PHE A 508 -4.53 -9.43 1.97
CA PHE A 508 -4.89 -8.03 1.70
C PHE A 508 -6.24 -7.89 0.99
N ASN A 509 -6.50 -8.73 -0.01
CA ASN A 509 -7.77 -8.70 -0.74
C ASN A 509 -8.92 -9.25 0.10
N LEU A 510 -8.71 -10.30 0.92
CA LEU A 510 -9.73 -10.77 1.87
C LEU A 510 -10.03 -9.74 2.95
N TYR A 511 -9.03 -8.97 3.41
CA TYR A 511 -9.25 -7.85 4.33
C TYR A 511 -10.18 -6.80 3.72
N ALA A 512 -9.93 -6.42 2.45
CA ALA A 512 -10.78 -5.48 1.72
C ALA A 512 -12.19 -6.03 1.45
N LEU A 513 -12.31 -7.31 1.10
CA LEU A 513 -13.62 -7.94 0.92
C LEU A 513 -14.38 -8.00 2.25
N ASN A 514 -13.72 -8.41 3.33
CA ASN A 514 -14.34 -8.53 4.66
C ASN A 514 -14.90 -7.19 5.15
N SER A 515 -14.24 -6.06 4.88
CA SER A 515 -14.76 -4.74 5.25
C SER A 515 -16.04 -4.39 4.48
N LEU A 516 -16.09 -4.66 3.18
CA LEU A 516 -17.28 -4.43 2.34
C LEU A 516 -18.47 -5.30 2.75
N LEU A 517 -18.23 -6.54 3.18
CA LEU A 517 -19.31 -7.44 3.64
C LEU A 517 -19.85 -7.10 5.03
N GLY A 518 -19.42 -5.99 5.65
CA GLY A 518 -19.84 -5.59 7.00
C GLY A 518 -19.04 -6.26 8.12
N SER A 519 -17.82 -6.74 7.82
CA SER A 519 -16.89 -7.37 8.77
C SER A 519 -17.44 -8.62 9.47
N PRO A 520 -17.89 -9.65 8.73
CA PRO A 520 -18.35 -10.91 9.33
C PRO A 520 -17.26 -11.66 10.10
N PHE A 521 -15.98 -11.38 9.81
CA PHE A 521 -14.84 -11.84 10.58
C PHE A 521 -14.07 -10.65 11.17
N ASP A 522 -13.35 -10.88 12.27
CA ASP A 522 -12.41 -9.89 12.80
C ASP A 522 -11.38 -9.49 11.74
N SER A 523 -11.05 -8.20 11.73
CA SER A 523 -10.05 -7.64 10.83
C SER A 523 -8.67 -8.30 11.02
N LEU A 524 -7.96 -8.55 9.91
CA LEU A 524 -6.63 -9.16 9.92
C LEU A 524 -5.59 -8.22 10.53
N ARG A 525 -5.14 -8.54 11.74
CA ARG A 525 -4.00 -7.88 12.39
C ARG A 525 -2.70 -8.55 11.95
N MET A 526 -2.20 -8.21 10.77
CA MET A 526 -1.03 -8.88 10.20
C MET A 526 0.24 -8.78 11.08
N HIS A 527 0.41 -7.68 11.83
CA HIS A 527 1.52 -7.52 12.80
C HIS A 527 1.53 -8.59 13.90
N GLU A 528 0.36 -9.16 14.16
CA GLU A 528 0.09 -10.14 15.18
C GLU A 528 0.15 -11.58 14.65
N LEU A 529 0.08 -11.78 13.33
CA LEU A 529 -0.13 -13.08 12.68
C LEU A 529 1.00 -13.49 11.73
N TYR A 530 1.79 -12.53 11.24
CA TYR A 530 2.74 -12.77 10.17
C TYR A 530 4.00 -11.90 10.29
N ASN A 531 5.15 -12.53 10.05
CA ASN A 531 6.43 -11.87 9.81
C ASN A 531 7.10 -12.56 8.61
N SER A 532 7.32 -11.83 7.52
CA SER A 532 7.78 -12.39 6.24
C SER A 532 9.16 -13.05 6.35
N LEU A 533 10.12 -12.38 7.00
CA LEU A 533 11.47 -12.89 7.19
C LEU A 533 11.47 -14.16 8.05
N PHE A 534 10.70 -14.14 9.15
CA PHE A 534 10.55 -15.29 10.04
C PHE A 534 9.97 -16.49 9.31
N VAL A 535 8.86 -16.32 8.60
CA VAL A 535 8.19 -17.38 7.85
C VAL A 535 9.13 -17.94 6.77
N TYR A 536 9.82 -17.08 6.02
CA TYR A 536 10.83 -17.49 5.04
C TYR A 536 11.92 -18.35 5.69
N ASN A 537 12.55 -17.86 6.76
CA ASN A 537 13.65 -18.56 7.43
C ASN A 537 13.22 -19.91 8.04
N VAL A 538 12.01 -19.97 8.61
CA VAL A 538 11.45 -21.22 9.15
C VAL A 538 11.16 -22.20 8.01
N TYR A 539 10.54 -21.74 6.91
CA TYR A 539 10.28 -22.57 5.75
C TYR A 539 11.57 -23.14 5.14
N GLU A 540 12.59 -22.32 4.88
CA GLU A 540 13.88 -22.75 4.35
C GLU A 540 14.54 -23.82 5.25
N THR A 541 14.36 -23.67 6.56
CA THR A 541 14.90 -24.61 7.56
C THR A 541 14.17 -25.94 7.58
N ILE A 542 12.84 -25.91 7.42
CA ILE A 542 11.97 -27.09 7.49
C ILE A 542 11.93 -27.83 6.15
N LYS A 543 11.93 -27.13 5.01
CA LYS A 543 11.86 -27.72 3.67
C LYS A 543 13.02 -28.68 3.37
N SER A 544 14.19 -28.41 3.95
CA SER A 544 15.40 -29.23 3.80
C SER A 544 15.42 -30.51 4.64
N ARG A 545 14.44 -30.73 5.52
CA ARG A 545 14.38 -31.88 6.44
C ARG A 545 13.68 -33.07 5.81
N THR A 546 14.04 -34.28 6.22
CA THR A 546 13.34 -35.51 5.78
C THR A 546 11.90 -35.52 6.25
N ASP A 547 11.70 -35.30 7.55
CA ASP A 547 10.41 -35.14 8.21
C ASP A 547 10.29 -33.73 8.84
N PRO A 548 9.53 -32.83 8.19
CA PRO A 548 9.24 -31.48 8.68
C PRO A 548 8.58 -31.46 10.05
N CYS A 549 7.59 -32.33 10.27
CA CYS A 549 6.82 -32.38 11.50
C CYS A 549 7.73 -32.82 12.67
N GLU A 550 8.57 -33.81 12.42
CA GLU A 550 9.55 -34.28 13.39
C GLU A 550 10.59 -33.21 13.75
N TYR A 551 11.00 -32.40 12.77
CA TYR A 551 11.91 -31.30 13.05
C TYR A 551 11.29 -30.27 13.99
N VAL A 552 10.03 -29.90 13.75
CA VAL A 552 9.29 -28.99 14.64
C VAL A 552 9.19 -29.60 16.03
N ARG A 553 8.79 -30.88 16.13
CA ARG A 553 8.67 -31.62 17.40
C ARG A 553 9.99 -31.71 18.17
N GLY A 554 11.05 -32.14 17.50
CA GLY A 554 12.34 -32.49 18.13
C GLY A 554 13.27 -31.30 18.32
N THR A 555 13.04 -30.19 17.62
CA THR A 555 13.94 -29.02 17.63
C THR A 555 13.24 -27.75 18.11
N LEU A 556 12.13 -27.34 17.48
CA LEU A 556 11.50 -26.05 17.76
C LEU A 556 10.66 -26.09 19.05
N PHE A 557 9.83 -27.13 19.21
CA PHE A 557 8.95 -27.34 20.36
C PHE A 557 9.37 -28.53 21.22
N ARG A 558 10.66 -28.88 21.21
CA ARG A 558 11.23 -30.05 21.92
C ARG A 558 10.78 -30.17 23.37
N ASN A 559 10.68 -29.04 24.05
CA ASN A 559 10.41 -28.98 25.47
C ASN A 559 8.98 -28.51 25.79
N SER A 560 8.14 -28.33 24.77
CA SER A 560 6.74 -27.95 24.97
C SER A 560 5.81 -28.85 24.16
N ALA A 561 5.28 -29.86 24.85
CA ALA A 561 4.28 -30.77 24.27
C ALA A 561 3.01 -30.00 23.88
N GLY A 562 2.60 -29.02 24.70
CA GLY A 562 1.42 -28.20 24.44
C GLY A 562 1.54 -27.37 23.16
N LEU A 563 2.67 -26.67 22.95
CA LEU A 563 2.89 -25.93 21.69
C LEU A 563 2.89 -26.86 20.48
N PHE A 564 3.48 -28.04 20.61
CA PHE A 564 3.48 -29.02 19.52
C PHE A 564 2.07 -29.58 19.24
N GLU A 565 1.25 -29.80 20.27
CA GLU A 565 -0.14 -30.24 20.13
C GLU A 565 -1.02 -29.19 19.45
N VAL A 566 -0.91 -27.90 19.82
CA VAL A 566 -1.61 -26.83 19.09
C VAL A 566 -1.16 -26.80 17.63
N PHE A 567 0.16 -26.86 17.41
CA PHE A 567 0.75 -26.87 16.08
C PHE A 567 0.17 -27.99 15.20
N THR A 568 0.11 -29.22 15.71
CA THR A 568 -0.45 -30.35 14.95
C THR A 568 -1.94 -30.16 14.69
N CYS A 569 -2.71 -29.66 15.66
CA CYS A 569 -4.14 -29.39 15.48
C CYS A 569 -4.39 -28.31 14.42
N MET A 570 -3.63 -27.21 14.44
CA MET A 570 -3.73 -26.13 13.45
C MET A 570 -3.33 -26.58 12.04
N VAL A 571 -2.27 -27.37 11.91
CA VAL A 571 -1.85 -27.92 10.61
C VAL A 571 -2.89 -28.92 10.09
N ALA A 572 -3.40 -29.82 10.96
CA ALA A 572 -4.43 -30.77 10.60
C ALA A 572 -5.73 -30.08 10.15
N PHE A 573 -6.09 -28.94 10.76
CA PHE A 573 -7.23 -28.13 10.34
C PHE A 573 -7.09 -27.67 8.88
N VAL A 574 -5.93 -27.14 8.48
CA VAL A 574 -5.70 -26.68 7.09
C VAL A 574 -5.66 -27.87 6.12
N VAL A 575 -4.93 -28.92 6.48
CA VAL A 575 -4.77 -30.13 5.65
C VAL A 575 -6.11 -30.80 5.36
N ARG A 576 -7.06 -30.79 6.31
CA ARG A 576 -8.40 -31.36 6.12
C ARG A 576 -9.09 -30.78 4.87
N TYR A 577 -8.97 -29.47 4.64
CA TYR A 577 -9.63 -28.79 3.53
C TYR A 577 -8.76 -28.71 2.26
N VAL A 578 -7.48 -29.01 2.37
CA VAL A 578 -6.54 -29.05 1.25
C VAL A 578 -5.66 -30.32 1.35
N PRO A 579 -6.24 -31.52 1.15
CA PRO A 579 -5.53 -32.78 1.34
C PRO A 579 -4.36 -32.96 0.36
N GLU A 580 -4.44 -32.34 -0.82
CA GLU A 580 -3.41 -32.37 -1.86
C GLU A 580 -2.04 -31.84 -1.37
N LEU A 581 -2.01 -31.04 -0.29
CA LEU A 581 -0.77 -30.52 0.30
C LEU A 581 0.24 -31.63 0.64
N HIS A 582 -0.23 -32.81 1.04
CA HIS A 582 0.62 -33.95 1.38
C HIS A 582 1.33 -34.56 0.17
N GLU A 583 0.72 -34.45 -1.00
CA GLU A 583 1.23 -35.04 -2.25
C GLU A 583 2.21 -34.10 -2.96
N ARG A 584 2.09 -32.79 -2.70
CA ARG A 584 2.93 -31.76 -3.32
C ARG A 584 4.38 -31.87 -2.86
N LYS A 585 5.29 -31.87 -3.83
CA LYS A 585 6.74 -32.03 -3.59
C LYS A 585 7.30 -30.80 -2.90
N ARG A 586 8.20 -31.03 -1.95
CA ARG A 586 9.06 -29.99 -1.37
C ARG A 586 10.21 -29.73 -2.34
N GLY A 587 10.56 -28.46 -2.58
CA GLY A 587 11.65 -28.07 -3.47
C GLY A 587 12.92 -28.89 -3.22
N ALA A 588 13.60 -29.32 -4.31
CA ALA A 588 14.61 -30.37 -4.28
C ALA A 588 15.59 -30.20 -3.10
N VAL A 589 15.61 -31.20 -2.22
CA VAL A 589 16.62 -31.34 -1.16
C VAL A 589 17.98 -31.24 -1.85
N ARG A 590 18.77 -30.20 -1.56
CA ARG A 590 20.19 -30.16 -1.91
C ARG A 590 20.84 -31.36 -1.25
N GLN A 591 20.89 -32.49 -1.94
CA GLN A 591 21.73 -33.61 -1.56
C GLN A 591 23.16 -33.08 -1.64
N SER A 592 23.78 -32.85 -0.49
CA SER A 592 25.21 -32.61 -0.43
C SER A 592 25.88 -33.84 -1.04
N LYS A 593 26.46 -33.70 -2.24
CA LYS A 593 27.36 -34.71 -2.77
C LYS A 593 28.51 -34.86 -1.77
N ALA A 594 28.50 -35.95 -1.02
CA ALA A 594 29.65 -36.38 -0.27
C ALA A 594 30.72 -36.91 -1.24
N LYS A 595 31.98 -36.51 -0.97
CA LYS A 595 33.29 -37.01 -1.45
C LYS A 595 34.11 -35.91 -2.12
N SER A 596 35.41 -35.78 -1.91
CA SER A 596 36.37 -36.59 -1.15
C SER A 596 37.64 -35.78 -0.96
N SER A 597 38.31 -35.99 0.16
CA SER A 597 39.69 -35.56 0.40
C SER A 597 40.62 -36.11 -0.69
N SER A 598 41.26 -35.23 -1.45
CA SER A 598 42.52 -35.53 -2.13
C SER A 598 43.47 -34.36 -1.96
N SER A 599 44.55 -34.65 -1.24
CA SER A 599 45.75 -33.84 -1.08
C SER A 599 46.37 -33.45 -2.43
N GLY A 600 46.74 -32.19 -2.59
CA GLY A 600 47.51 -31.69 -3.73
C GLY A 600 48.19 -30.37 -3.38
N THR A 601 49.46 -30.46 -3.02
CA THR A 601 50.38 -29.34 -2.74
C THR A 601 50.76 -28.64 -4.05
N SER A 602 50.68 -27.30 -4.13
CA SER A 602 51.85 -26.41 -4.41
C SER A 602 51.49 -24.97 -4.84
N LYS A 603 52.09 -24.02 -4.12
CA LYS A 603 52.81 -22.79 -4.55
C LYS A 603 52.09 -21.69 -5.35
N GLY A 604 51.86 -20.57 -4.66
CA GLY A 604 52.66 -19.33 -4.81
C GLY A 604 52.28 -18.32 -5.90
N ALA A 605 51.74 -17.17 -5.49
CA ALA A 605 52.08 -15.85 -6.05
C ALA A 605 51.59 -14.74 -5.11
N GLU A 606 52.53 -13.93 -4.63
CA GLU A 606 52.31 -12.66 -3.95
C GLU A 606 51.88 -11.55 -4.94
N GLY A 607 51.15 -10.56 -4.42
CA GLY A 607 51.17 -9.18 -4.94
C GLY A 607 49.78 -8.58 -5.19
N GLY A 608 49.38 -7.60 -4.38
CA GLY A 608 48.21 -6.77 -4.72
C GLY A 608 47.58 -5.95 -3.59
N ARG A 609 48.23 -4.84 -3.23
CA ARG A 609 47.72 -3.57 -2.66
C ARG A 609 46.41 -3.56 -1.83
N LYS A 610 46.57 -3.13 -0.56
CA LYS A 610 45.53 -2.52 0.29
C LYS A 610 44.94 -1.27 -0.39
N GLY A 611 43.67 -1.33 -0.80
CA GLY A 611 42.84 -0.16 -1.12
C GLY A 611 41.98 0.23 0.09
N GLY A 612 42.12 1.47 0.55
CA GLY A 612 41.36 2.00 1.68
C GLY A 612 39.86 2.08 1.40
N LYS A 613 39.04 1.68 2.38
CA LYS A 613 37.60 1.94 2.39
C LYS A 613 37.39 3.46 2.47
N LYS A 614 36.85 4.07 1.41
CA LYS A 614 36.25 5.41 1.49
C LYS A 614 34.91 5.27 2.22
N ALA A 615 34.74 6.04 3.29
CA ALA A 615 33.45 6.24 3.93
C ALA A 615 32.61 7.17 3.04
N TYR A 616 31.37 6.77 2.76
CA TYR A 616 30.38 7.67 2.20
C TYR A 616 29.91 8.64 3.29
N PRO A 617 29.77 9.94 2.99
CA PRO A 617 29.16 10.87 3.93
C PRO A 617 27.67 10.51 4.08
N PRO A 618 27.08 10.69 5.28
CA PRO A 618 25.66 10.49 5.48
C PRO A 618 24.85 11.53 4.66
N PRO A 619 23.69 11.16 4.12
CA PRO A 619 22.81 12.11 3.43
C PRO A 619 22.39 13.24 4.38
N ALA A 620 22.49 14.46 3.88
CA ALA A 620 22.10 15.66 4.60
C ALA A 620 20.57 15.77 4.60
N ASN A 621 19.92 15.23 5.62
CA ASN A 621 18.62 15.67 6.16
C ASN A 621 18.11 14.69 7.23
N ASP A 622 18.79 14.61 8.37
CA ASP A 622 18.19 14.04 9.58
C ASP A 622 18.37 15.04 10.72
N TRP A 623 17.25 15.57 11.20
CA TRP A 623 17.20 16.32 12.46
C TRP A 623 17.65 15.36 13.56
N GLN A 624 18.77 15.67 14.21
CA GLN A 624 19.28 14.92 15.36
C GLN A 624 18.23 14.97 16.49
N GLN A 625 17.42 13.93 16.63
CA GLN A 625 16.77 13.63 17.89
C GLN A 625 17.83 13.04 18.80
N GLU A 626 18.23 13.80 19.83
CA GLU A 626 18.95 13.27 20.97
C GLU A 626 18.10 12.16 21.60
N GLU A 627 18.55 10.91 21.52
CA GLU A 627 17.99 9.79 22.28
C GLU A 627 18.09 10.12 23.78
N LYS A 628 17.03 10.68 24.33
CA LYS A 628 16.79 10.64 25.77
C LYS A 628 16.12 9.30 26.05
N THR A 629 16.84 8.42 26.74
CA THR A 629 16.29 7.21 27.34
C THR A 629 15.19 7.62 28.32
N SER A 630 13.95 7.56 27.86
CA SER A 630 12.76 7.65 28.69
C SER A 630 12.43 6.23 29.14
N ASP A 631 12.50 5.96 30.45
CA ASP A 631 11.97 4.75 31.09
C ASP A 631 10.42 4.77 31.06
N GLY A 632 9.83 4.96 29.88
CA GLY A 632 8.42 4.77 29.60
C GLY A 632 8.18 3.37 29.04
N ASP A 633 6.98 2.83 29.22
CA ASP A 633 6.52 1.58 28.58
C ASP A 633 6.44 1.74 27.04
N GLU A 634 7.57 1.93 26.36
CA GLU A 634 7.64 1.99 24.91
C GLU A 634 7.21 0.63 24.36
N GLU A 635 6.12 0.61 23.60
CA GLU A 635 5.59 -0.59 22.98
C GLU A 635 6.65 -1.16 22.02
N PHE A 636 7.10 -2.41 22.27
CA PHE A 636 8.13 -3.02 21.44
C PHE A 636 7.69 -3.13 19.97
N VAL A 637 8.47 -2.50 19.08
CA VAL A 637 8.27 -2.57 17.63
C VAL A 637 9.37 -3.39 16.97
N ASP A 638 8.97 -4.41 16.21
CA ASP A 638 9.89 -5.26 15.45
C ASP A 638 10.25 -4.57 14.12
N VAL A 639 11.46 -4.02 14.04
CA VAL A 639 11.98 -3.36 12.82
C VAL A 639 12.06 -4.30 11.61
N ASN A 640 12.09 -5.62 11.81
CA ASN A 640 12.09 -6.59 10.70
C ASN A 640 10.68 -7.02 10.28
N ASN A 641 9.64 -6.53 10.96
CA ASN A 641 8.25 -6.73 10.58
C ASN A 641 7.63 -5.41 10.13
N LYS A 642 7.51 -5.21 8.82
CA LYS A 642 6.86 -4.02 8.24
C LYS A 642 5.44 -3.79 8.81
N PHE A 643 4.73 -4.86 9.17
CA PHE A 643 3.40 -4.72 9.77
C PHE A 643 3.42 -4.16 11.18
N SER A 644 4.45 -4.42 12.00
CA SER A 644 4.56 -3.82 13.34
C SER A 644 5.07 -2.39 13.31
N GLN A 645 5.81 -1.99 12.28
CA GLN A 645 6.25 -0.60 12.12
C GLN A 645 5.07 0.37 11.96
N LEU A 646 3.91 -0.10 11.46
CA LEU A 646 2.69 0.71 11.37
C LEU A 646 2.15 1.15 12.74
N LEU A 647 2.55 0.48 13.84
CA LEU A 647 2.17 0.88 15.19
C LEU A 647 2.92 2.15 15.64
N LEU A 648 4.08 2.48 15.03
CA LEU A 648 4.81 3.73 15.31
C LEU A 648 4.14 4.97 14.70
N ALA A 649 3.27 4.79 13.70
CA ALA A 649 2.57 5.90 13.04
C ALA A 649 1.35 6.40 13.83
N GLY A 650 1.05 5.80 14.97
CA GLY A 650 -0.10 6.11 15.83
C GLY A 650 0.24 6.40 17.28
N VAL A 651 1.48 6.82 17.57
CA VAL A 651 1.92 7.31 18.89
C VAL A 651 2.42 8.74 18.77
#